data_AF-A0A348P467-F1
#
_entry.id   AF-A0A348P467-F1
#
_cell.length_a   1.000
_cell.length_b   1.000
_cell.length_c   1.000
_cell.angle_alpha   90.00
_cell.angle_beta   90.00
_cell.angle_gamma   90.00
#
_symmetry.space_group_name_H-M   'P 1'
#
loop_
_entity.id
_entity.type
_entity.pdbx_description
1 polymer ?
#
loop_
_entity_poly.entity_id
_entity_poly.type
_entity_poly.pdbx_seq_one_letter_code
_entity_poly.pdbx_strand_id
1 'polypeptide(L)'
;INNLKPDKTELEKAIADGNEVVGGDTSAYTPESVQALEDAIAAGEAVDADPDATVEEIKAATEAIKDALSDLLEEAVDNAKNTDTTGTTPESQQALEDAIDNAEDVINNPDSTPDDIKNAIDAIEDAINNLKPDKSELADAIADGTEIVNGDTSAYTPASVQALEDAIAAGQTVYDDPDATVQEVKDATDAIRNALENLLEEAIDNAEDIVNNNSDDYTPESIQDLEDAISDAEDVINNPDSTPEEIADAIQAIEDAINNLKPDKSELADAISDGTEIVNGDTSAYTPASVQALEDAIAAGQTVYDDPDATVQEIKDATDAIRNALEDLLEEAVDNAKNTDTDGMTPDSAKDLEDAINNAEDVINNPDSTPDDIKNAIDAIEDAINNLKPDKTELEKAITAGNEVLGGDTEKFTPESVQALEDAIAHGEAVDADPDATVEEIKAATEAIKDALNNLLEEAVDDANAKDPSNYTPESAQALEDAVDAAEAVLNNPDSTPEEIADAIKALEDVLDSLELTKITPKDDSAIIVDRPDVDTDYTYLVGLDPEANSVDDLKAKLENDGTTIIVLRNDVELTGDELVGTGCIVKCVAKSDPSIVYEVATVVLYGDVNGDGLIDDNDYQNIKSTAFVGARAITPDTVYYFAADLNGDKTLDAFDCYIHNCIMLGCNSFNQGVILFR
;
A
#
# COMPACT_ATOMS: atom_id res chain seq x y z
N ILE A 1 143.64 -9.18 10.70
CA ILE A 1 142.19 -9.18 11.01
C ILE A 1 141.51 -9.07 9.67
N ASN A 2 140.67 -10.06 9.36
CA ASN A 2 140.14 -10.33 8.02
C ASN A 2 139.32 -9.16 7.47
N ASN A 3 139.46 -8.88 6.17
CA ASN A 3 138.47 -8.16 5.36
C ASN A 3 137.19 -9.02 5.29
N LEU A 4 136.42 -9.07 6.37
CA LEU A 4 135.03 -9.50 6.30
C LEU A 4 134.25 -8.31 5.75
N LYS A 5 133.73 -8.45 4.52
CA LYS A 5 132.76 -7.50 3.99
C LYS A 5 131.49 -7.56 4.87
N PRO A 6 130.82 -6.43 5.13
CA PRO A 6 129.52 -6.43 5.80
C PRO A 6 128.50 -7.31 5.08
N ASP A 7 127.61 -7.94 5.85
CA ASP A 7 126.46 -8.68 5.33
C ASP A 7 125.39 -7.69 4.86
N LYS A 8 124.85 -7.89 3.66
CA LYS A 8 123.83 -7.03 3.03
C LYS A 8 122.48 -7.72 2.86
N THR A 9 122.36 -8.97 3.31
CA THR A 9 121.18 -9.81 3.05
C THR A 9 119.86 -9.14 3.48
N GLU A 10 119.85 -8.44 4.62
CA GLU A 10 118.66 -7.73 5.11
C GLU A 10 118.32 -6.50 4.26
N LEU A 11 119.32 -5.77 3.76
CA LEU A 11 119.12 -4.63 2.86
C LEU A 11 118.63 -5.10 1.48
N GLU A 12 119.22 -6.17 0.93
CA GLU A 12 118.80 -6.79 -0.33
C GLU A 12 117.32 -7.23 -0.25
N LYS A 13 116.91 -7.79 0.90
CA LYS A 13 115.52 -8.18 1.14
C LYS A 13 114.60 -6.95 1.26
N ALA A 14 114.97 -5.94 2.03
CA ALA A 14 114.18 -4.71 2.17
C ALA A 14 113.96 -3.99 0.82
N ILE A 15 115.00 -3.94 -0.02
CA ILE A 15 114.91 -3.42 -1.40
C ILE A 15 113.93 -4.25 -2.22
N ALA A 16 113.95 -5.58 -2.08
CA ALA A 16 113.03 -6.47 -2.80
C ALA A 16 111.58 -6.26 -2.34
N ASP A 17 111.33 -6.24 -1.03
CA ASP A 17 110.00 -6.02 -0.45
C ASP A 17 109.43 -4.65 -0.86
N GLY A 18 110.24 -3.59 -0.77
CA GLY A 18 109.85 -2.24 -1.21
C GLY A 18 109.56 -2.15 -2.71
N ASN A 19 110.37 -2.81 -3.55
CA ASN A 19 110.12 -2.88 -4.99
C ASN A 19 108.84 -3.66 -5.34
N GLU A 20 108.45 -4.64 -4.51
CA GLU A 20 107.21 -5.39 -4.71
C GLU A 20 105.99 -4.50 -4.45
N VAL A 21 106.00 -3.72 -3.36
CA VAL A 21 104.95 -2.74 -3.05
C VAL A 21 104.82 -1.68 -4.15
N VAL A 22 105.94 -1.08 -4.59
CA VAL A 22 105.93 -0.09 -5.69
C VAL A 22 105.51 -0.71 -7.03
N GLY A 23 105.78 -2.00 -7.22
CA GLY A 23 105.37 -2.76 -8.40
C GLY A 23 103.88 -3.17 -8.41
N GLY A 24 103.18 -3.01 -7.28
CA GLY A 24 101.77 -3.32 -7.08
C GLY A 24 100.82 -2.18 -7.49
N ASP A 25 99.57 -2.23 -7.03
CA ASP A 25 98.60 -1.16 -7.27
C ASP A 25 98.80 -0.03 -6.25
N THR A 26 99.56 0.99 -6.64
CA THR A 26 99.82 2.12 -5.76
C THR A 26 98.75 3.21 -5.83
N SER A 27 97.60 2.98 -6.48
CA SER A 27 96.59 4.02 -6.74
C SER A 27 95.83 4.46 -5.49
N ALA A 28 95.83 3.63 -4.45
CA ALA A 28 95.26 3.94 -3.14
C ALA A 28 96.15 4.91 -2.32
N TYR A 29 97.42 5.11 -2.68
CA TYR A 29 98.39 5.88 -1.90
C TYR A 29 98.66 7.26 -2.48
N THR A 30 99.15 8.17 -1.64
CA THR A 30 99.57 9.51 -2.07
C THR A 30 100.80 9.41 -2.97
N PRO A 31 100.89 10.23 -4.04
CA PRO A 31 102.09 10.29 -4.86
C PRO A 31 103.34 10.62 -4.02
N GLU A 32 103.19 11.39 -2.95
CA GLU A 32 104.27 11.74 -2.03
C GLU A 32 104.79 10.54 -1.22
N SER A 33 103.93 9.68 -0.68
CA SER A 33 104.34 8.50 0.09
C SER A 33 105.01 7.46 -0.81
N VAL A 34 104.44 7.18 -1.98
CA VAL A 34 105.02 6.27 -2.99
C VAL A 34 106.40 6.76 -3.44
N GLN A 35 106.54 8.07 -3.71
CA GLN A 35 107.83 8.65 -4.11
C GLN A 35 108.87 8.56 -3.00
N ALA A 36 108.46 8.69 -1.72
CA ALA A 36 109.37 8.55 -0.59
C ALA A 36 109.92 7.12 -0.48
N LEU A 37 109.09 6.10 -0.74
CA LEU A 37 109.52 4.71 -0.81
C LEU A 37 110.47 4.45 -2.00
N GLU A 38 110.15 4.97 -3.19
CA GLU A 38 111.03 4.87 -4.36
C GLU A 38 112.42 5.52 -4.11
N ASP A 39 112.45 6.69 -3.48
CA ASP A 39 113.69 7.38 -3.13
C ASP A 39 114.51 6.60 -2.10
N ALA A 40 113.84 6.00 -1.10
CA ALA A 40 114.47 5.14 -0.09
C ALA A 40 115.05 3.86 -0.72
N ILE A 41 114.32 3.23 -1.64
CA ILE A 41 114.79 2.06 -2.41
C ILE A 41 116.01 2.44 -3.25
N ALA A 42 115.96 3.55 -4.02
CA ALA A 42 117.07 3.99 -4.86
C ALA A 42 118.33 4.31 -4.02
N ALA A 43 118.16 4.90 -2.84
CA ALA A 43 119.24 5.10 -1.88
C ALA A 43 119.79 3.76 -1.35
N GLY A 44 118.91 2.79 -1.05
CA GLY A 44 119.28 1.43 -0.66
C GLY A 44 120.08 0.71 -1.74
N GLU A 45 119.65 0.74 -2.99
CA GLU A 45 120.34 0.14 -4.14
C GLU A 45 121.73 0.75 -4.35
N ALA A 46 121.87 2.06 -4.15
CA ALA A 46 123.17 2.73 -4.20
C ALA A 46 124.12 2.22 -3.10
N VAL A 47 123.61 1.99 -1.88
CA VAL A 47 124.37 1.41 -0.76
C VAL A 47 124.68 -0.07 -1.02
N ASP A 48 123.77 -0.82 -1.64
CA ASP A 48 123.98 -2.23 -2.00
C ASP A 48 125.07 -2.38 -3.09
N ALA A 49 125.06 -1.50 -4.09
CA ALA A 49 126.05 -1.48 -5.17
C ALA A 49 127.46 -1.05 -4.71
N ASP A 50 127.59 -0.35 -3.58
CA ASP A 50 128.89 0.10 -3.06
C ASP A 50 129.66 -1.05 -2.36
N PRO A 51 130.79 -1.52 -2.91
CA PRO A 51 131.56 -2.62 -2.33
C PRO A 51 132.23 -2.27 -0.99
N ASP A 52 132.31 -0.98 -0.63
CA ASP A 52 132.96 -0.44 0.56
C ASP A 52 131.96 0.11 1.60
N ALA A 53 130.65 -0.05 1.38
CA ALA A 53 129.59 0.36 2.31
C ALA A 53 129.83 -0.17 3.75
N THR A 54 129.61 0.70 4.75
CA THR A 54 129.75 0.37 6.17
C THR A 54 128.49 -0.30 6.74
N VAL A 55 128.64 -1.00 7.87
CA VAL A 55 127.51 -1.61 8.60
C VAL A 55 126.46 -0.56 8.97
N GLU A 56 126.89 0.62 9.37
CA GLU A 56 126.03 1.75 9.70
C GLU A 56 125.28 2.31 8.48
N GLU A 57 125.92 2.39 7.31
CA GLU A 57 125.26 2.82 6.06
C GLU A 57 124.23 1.79 5.58
N ILE A 58 124.55 0.49 5.66
CA ILE A 58 123.63 -0.61 5.31
C ILE A 58 122.41 -0.59 6.25
N LYS A 59 122.64 -0.44 7.56
CA LYS A 59 121.56 -0.36 8.56
C LYS A 59 120.70 0.87 8.33
N ALA A 60 121.29 2.03 8.10
CA ALA A 60 120.53 3.27 7.86
C ALA A 60 119.68 3.21 6.58
N ALA A 61 120.20 2.59 5.51
CA ALA A 61 119.44 2.39 4.28
C ALA A 61 118.28 1.39 4.47
N THR A 62 118.51 0.31 5.23
CA THR A 62 117.47 -0.67 5.57
C THR A 62 116.38 -0.02 6.41
N GLU A 63 116.76 0.80 7.40
CA GLU A 63 115.81 1.55 8.24
C GLU A 63 115.03 2.58 7.43
N ALA A 64 115.67 3.29 6.49
CA ALA A 64 114.98 4.27 5.64
C ALA A 64 113.90 3.63 4.75
N ILE A 65 114.13 2.41 4.24
CA ILE A 65 113.12 1.66 3.48
C ILE A 65 112.01 1.17 4.42
N LYS A 66 112.37 0.69 5.62
CA LYS A 66 111.39 0.30 6.64
C LYS A 66 110.48 1.47 7.02
N ASP A 67 111.05 2.64 7.28
CA ASP A 67 110.33 3.87 7.63
C ASP A 67 109.34 4.25 6.50
N ALA A 68 109.81 4.28 5.25
CA ALA A 68 108.95 4.60 4.11
C ALA A 68 107.83 3.56 3.88
N LEU A 69 108.11 2.27 4.10
CA LEU A 69 107.08 1.22 4.08
C LEU A 69 106.08 1.38 5.22
N SER A 70 106.53 1.83 6.39
CA SER A 70 105.66 2.05 7.56
C SER A 70 104.72 3.21 7.32
N ASP A 71 105.20 4.29 6.69
CA ASP A 71 104.37 5.43 6.25
C ASP A 71 103.28 4.97 5.25
N LEU A 72 103.61 4.07 4.31
CA LEU A 72 102.61 3.48 3.40
C LEU A 72 101.60 2.59 4.12
N LEU A 73 102.04 1.80 5.10
CA LEU A 73 101.14 0.95 5.89
C LEU A 73 100.17 1.78 6.74
N GLU A 74 100.62 2.90 7.33
CA GLU A 74 99.75 3.86 8.01
C GLU A 74 98.67 4.41 7.06
N GLU A 75 99.05 4.76 5.83
CA GLU A 75 98.12 5.20 4.79
C GLU A 75 97.14 4.09 4.36
N ALA A 76 97.62 2.84 4.22
CA ALA A 76 96.78 1.67 3.90
C ALA A 76 95.68 1.46 4.97
N VAL A 77 96.06 1.55 6.25
CA VAL A 77 95.14 1.44 7.39
C VAL A 77 94.09 2.55 7.36
N ASP A 78 94.51 3.79 7.10
CA ASP A 78 93.59 4.92 7.01
C ASP A 78 92.59 4.75 5.85
N ASN A 79 93.05 4.27 4.69
CA ASN A 79 92.18 3.97 3.56
C ASN A 79 91.20 2.82 3.85
N ALA A 80 91.67 1.74 4.46
CA ALA A 80 90.87 0.59 4.85
C ALA A 80 89.74 0.97 5.80
N LYS A 81 90.04 1.77 6.84
CA LYS A 81 89.03 2.30 7.79
C LYS A 81 87.98 3.20 7.16
N ASN A 82 88.30 3.82 6.03
CA ASN A 82 87.39 4.69 5.28
C ASN A 82 86.69 3.98 4.11
N THR A 83 86.92 2.67 3.93
CA THR A 83 86.26 1.89 2.88
C THR A 83 84.77 1.72 3.22
N ASP A 84 83.89 2.04 2.27
CA ASP A 84 82.45 1.82 2.44
C ASP A 84 82.15 0.32 2.40
N THR A 85 81.73 -0.21 3.54
CA THR A 85 81.36 -1.61 3.70
C THR A 85 79.85 -1.82 3.71
N THR A 86 79.06 -0.77 3.46
CA THR A 86 77.60 -0.87 3.38
C THR A 86 77.19 -1.89 2.31
N GLY A 87 76.28 -2.81 2.67
CA GLY A 87 75.82 -3.87 1.76
C GLY A 87 76.82 -5.01 1.53
N THR A 88 77.87 -5.12 2.35
CA THR A 88 78.81 -6.26 2.32
C THR A 88 78.55 -7.25 3.46
N THR A 89 79.00 -8.50 3.30
CA THR A 89 78.79 -9.56 4.31
C THR A 89 79.55 -9.28 5.63
N PRO A 90 78.97 -9.64 6.79
CA PRO A 90 79.67 -9.53 8.07
C PRO A 90 81.02 -10.26 8.10
N GLU A 91 81.13 -11.40 7.42
CA GLU A 91 82.37 -12.17 7.34
C GLU A 91 83.47 -11.43 6.59
N SER A 92 83.16 -10.77 5.46
CA SER A 92 84.16 -10.00 4.71
C SER A 92 84.52 -8.70 5.41
N GLN A 93 83.59 -8.08 6.13
CA GLN A 93 83.87 -6.92 6.98
C GLN A 93 84.82 -7.29 8.12
N GLN A 94 84.58 -8.42 8.78
CA GLN A 94 85.46 -8.90 9.84
C GLN A 94 86.87 -9.21 9.31
N ALA A 95 86.99 -9.76 8.10
CA ALA A 95 88.29 -10.00 7.49
C ALA A 95 89.08 -8.69 7.23
N LEU A 96 88.40 -7.61 6.85
CA LEU A 96 89.00 -6.28 6.71
C LEU A 96 89.42 -5.71 8.07
N GLU A 97 88.58 -5.83 9.10
CA GLU A 97 88.90 -5.39 10.46
C GLU A 97 90.12 -6.16 11.02
N ASP A 98 90.17 -7.49 10.84
CA ASP A 98 91.29 -8.31 11.27
C ASP A 98 92.61 -7.93 10.56
N ALA A 99 92.54 -7.55 9.28
CA ALA A 99 93.70 -7.07 8.51
C ALA A 99 94.18 -5.70 9.01
N ILE A 100 93.25 -4.80 9.33
CA ILE A 100 93.53 -3.49 9.95
C ILE A 100 94.20 -3.69 11.32
N ASP A 101 93.64 -4.52 12.20
CA ASP A 101 94.19 -4.81 13.52
C ASP A 101 95.62 -5.37 13.43
N ASN A 102 95.86 -6.32 12.52
CA ASN A 102 97.19 -6.87 12.30
C ASN A 102 98.18 -5.82 11.78
N ALA A 103 97.76 -4.93 10.89
CA ALA A 103 98.59 -3.83 10.40
C ALA A 103 98.96 -2.84 11.52
N GLU A 104 98.01 -2.49 12.39
CA GLU A 104 98.28 -1.64 13.56
C GLU A 104 99.27 -2.29 14.53
N ASP A 105 99.17 -3.60 14.75
CA ASP A 105 100.14 -4.36 15.56
C ASP A 105 101.54 -4.33 14.95
N VAL A 106 101.66 -4.41 13.62
CA VAL A 106 102.94 -4.31 12.89
C VAL A 106 103.53 -2.90 12.97
N ILE A 107 102.73 -1.85 12.81
CA ILE A 107 103.14 -0.43 12.97
C ILE A 107 103.70 -0.18 14.38
N ASN A 108 103.04 -0.72 15.41
CA ASN A 108 103.42 -0.50 16.81
C ASN A 108 104.59 -1.37 17.28
N ASN A 109 105.05 -2.34 16.47
CA ASN A 109 106.14 -3.23 16.81
C ASN A 109 107.50 -2.63 16.38
N PRO A 110 108.36 -2.16 17.31
CA PRO A 110 109.65 -1.58 16.95
C PRO A 110 110.61 -2.59 16.28
N ASP A 111 110.37 -3.89 16.48
CA ASP A 111 111.18 -4.97 15.91
C ASP A 111 110.61 -5.50 14.57
N SER A 112 109.57 -4.88 14.01
CA SER A 112 109.02 -5.25 12.70
C SER A 112 110.08 -5.15 11.61
N THR A 113 110.00 -6.03 10.62
CA THR A 113 110.87 -6.02 9.44
C THR A 113 110.13 -5.43 8.22
N PRO A 114 110.85 -4.97 7.19
CA PRO A 114 110.25 -4.56 5.91
C PRO A 114 109.27 -5.60 5.33
N ASP A 115 109.59 -6.89 5.46
CA ASP A 115 108.73 -8.01 5.05
C ASP A 115 107.45 -8.08 5.88
N ASP A 116 107.51 -7.89 7.20
CA ASP A 116 106.32 -7.87 8.06
C ASP A 116 105.37 -6.73 7.67
N ILE A 117 105.92 -5.55 7.34
CA ILE A 117 105.16 -4.38 6.92
C ILE A 117 104.52 -4.61 5.55
N LYS A 118 105.30 -5.11 4.58
CA LYS A 118 104.83 -5.46 3.24
C LYS A 118 103.71 -6.50 3.27
N ASN A 119 103.85 -7.56 4.07
CA ASN A 119 102.79 -8.56 4.24
C ASN A 119 101.52 -7.99 4.90
N ALA A 120 101.64 -6.98 5.77
CA ALA A 120 100.48 -6.29 6.34
C ALA A 120 99.80 -5.36 5.32
N ILE A 121 100.56 -4.71 4.43
CA ILE A 121 100.03 -3.96 3.28
C ILE A 121 99.24 -4.92 2.38
N ASP A 122 99.85 -6.02 1.94
CA ASP A 122 99.22 -7.03 1.08
C ASP A 122 97.92 -7.56 1.71
N ALA A 123 97.91 -7.82 3.02
CA ALA A 123 96.73 -8.33 3.73
C ALA A 123 95.55 -7.34 3.76
N ILE A 124 95.83 -6.04 3.88
CA ILE A 124 94.79 -5.00 3.79
C ILE A 124 94.24 -4.93 2.37
N GLU A 125 95.11 -4.86 1.37
CA GLU A 125 94.69 -4.79 -0.05
C GLU A 125 93.86 -6.01 -0.43
N ASP A 126 94.29 -7.22 -0.03
CA ASP A 126 93.54 -8.45 -0.25
C ASP A 126 92.19 -8.41 0.48
N ALA A 127 92.11 -7.91 1.71
CA ALA A 127 90.85 -7.85 2.45
C ALA A 127 89.85 -6.86 1.82
N ILE A 128 90.31 -5.70 1.34
CA ILE A 128 89.48 -4.72 0.61
C ILE A 128 88.98 -5.34 -0.70
N ASN A 129 89.87 -5.97 -1.48
CA ASN A 129 89.53 -6.58 -2.77
C ASN A 129 88.61 -7.80 -2.64
N ASN A 130 88.57 -8.43 -1.46
CA ASN A 130 87.71 -9.59 -1.17
C ASN A 130 86.47 -9.23 -0.34
N LEU A 131 86.10 -7.94 -0.22
CA LEU A 131 84.79 -7.55 0.27
C LEU A 131 83.69 -8.17 -0.61
N LYS A 132 82.70 -8.82 0.01
CA LYS A 132 81.63 -9.53 -0.70
C LYS A 132 80.29 -8.88 -0.45
N PRO A 133 79.42 -8.71 -1.46
CA PRO A 133 78.08 -8.21 -1.23
C PRO A 133 77.27 -9.18 -0.37
N ASP A 134 76.43 -8.64 0.51
CA ASP A 134 75.38 -9.40 1.17
C ASP A 134 74.22 -9.61 0.19
N LYS A 135 73.81 -10.86 -0.01
CA LYS A 135 72.77 -11.26 -0.97
C LYS A 135 71.52 -11.80 -0.28
N SER A 136 71.41 -11.67 1.04
CA SER A 136 70.26 -12.17 1.82
C SER A 136 68.95 -11.54 1.33
N GLU A 137 68.88 -10.20 1.31
CA GLU A 137 67.69 -9.47 0.85
C GLU A 137 67.29 -9.81 -0.60
N LEU A 138 68.27 -9.98 -1.50
CA LEU A 138 68.00 -10.42 -2.87
C LEU A 138 67.43 -11.86 -2.90
N ALA A 139 67.91 -12.74 -2.04
CA ALA A 139 67.42 -14.11 -1.96
C ALA A 139 65.96 -14.17 -1.49
N ASP A 140 65.62 -13.37 -0.48
CA ASP A 140 64.27 -13.26 0.06
C ASP A 140 63.34 -12.67 -1.00
N ALA A 141 63.73 -11.55 -1.64
CA ALA A 141 62.96 -10.95 -2.74
C ALA A 141 62.69 -11.91 -3.91
N ILE A 142 63.67 -12.74 -4.29
CA ILE A 142 63.50 -13.79 -5.31
C ILE A 142 62.48 -14.83 -4.84
N ALA A 143 62.54 -15.24 -3.57
CA ALA A 143 61.64 -16.24 -3.00
C ALA A 143 60.20 -15.72 -2.97
N ASP A 144 59.98 -14.52 -2.44
CA ASP A 144 58.67 -13.89 -2.31
C ASP A 144 58.03 -13.67 -3.67
N GLY A 145 58.77 -13.09 -4.63
CA GLY A 145 58.28 -12.92 -6.00
C GLY A 145 57.98 -14.25 -6.69
N THR A 146 58.75 -15.30 -6.41
CA THR A 146 58.50 -16.63 -6.96
C THR A 146 57.25 -17.27 -6.36
N GLU A 147 56.94 -17.01 -5.09
CA GLU A 147 55.72 -17.49 -4.45
C GLU A 147 54.48 -16.91 -5.13
N ILE A 148 54.45 -15.59 -5.36
CA ILE A 148 53.37 -14.90 -6.08
C ILE A 148 53.17 -15.50 -7.49
N VAL A 149 54.25 -15.64 -8.27
CA VAL A 149 54.17 -16.19 -9.65
C VAL A 149 53.64 -17.63 -9.68
N ASN A 150 53.94 -18.43 -8.65
CA ASN A 150 53.45 -19.80 -8.54
C ASN A 150 52.01 -19.91 -8.01
N GLY A 151 51.46 -18.82 -7.47
CA GLY A 151 50.08 -18.69 -6.99
C GLY A 151 49.05 -18.54 -8.10
N ASP A 152 47.84 -18.09 -7.74
CA ASP A 152 46.79 -17.76 -8.72
C ASP A 152 47.03 -16.35 -9.28
N THR A 153 47.60 -16.29 -10.46
CA THR A 153 47.88 -15.01 -11.13
C THR A 153 46.78 -14.56 -12.09
N SER A 154 45.61 -15.20 -12.07
CA SER A 154 44.53 -14.91 -13.02
C SER A 154 43.90 -13.53 -12.88
N ALA A 155 44.05 -12.90 -11.70
CA ALA A 155 43.60 -11.54 -11.43
C ALA A 155 44.53 -10.45 -12.01
N TYR A 156 45.77 -10.79 -12.38
CA TYR A 156 46.78 -9.83 -12.84
C TYR A 156 46.89 -9.77 -14.36
N THR A 157 47.49 -8.67 -14.85
CA THR A 157 47.79 -8.58 -16.28
C THR A 157 48.92 -9.54 -16.66
N PRO A 158 48.87 -10.21 -17.83
CA PRO A 158 49.98 -11.03 -18.28
C PRO A 158 51.31 -10.27 -18.43
N ALA A 159 51.25 -8.94 -18.55
CA ALA A 159 52.42 -8.09 -18.67
C ALA A 159 53.08 -7.81 -17.32
N SER A 160 52.30 -7.56 -16.25
CA SER A 160 52.82 -7.35 -14.90
C SER A 160 53.46 -8.63 -14.36
N VAL A 161 52.78 -9.77 -14.51
CA VAL A 161 53.32 -11.10 -14.12
C VAL A 161 54.62 -11.39 -14.85
N GLN A 162 54.68 -11.15 -16.17
CA GLN A 162 55.91 -11.35 -16.94
C GLN A 162 57.05 -10.43 -16.50
N ALA A 163 56.74 -9.18 -16.11
CA ALA A 163 57.73 -8.24 -15.60
C ALA A 163 58.35 -8.72 -14.28
N LEU A 164 57.53 -9.30 -13.38
CA LEU A 164 58.00 -9.93 -12.15
C LEU A 164 58.86 -11.17 -12.45
N GLU A 165 58.42 -12.06 -13.35
CA GLU A 165 59.22 -13.22 -13.79
C GLU A 165 60.59 -12.81 -14.37
N ASP A 166 60.61 -11.77 -15.22
CA ASP A 166 61.85 -11.26 -15.82
C ASP A 166 62.77 -10.64 -14.76
N ALA A 167 62.23 -9.90 -13.80
CA ALA A 167 62.98 -9.33 -12.68
C ALA A 167 63.57 -10.43 -11.78
N ILE A 168 62.80 -11.47 -11.46
CA ILE A 168 63.27 -12.64 -10.71
C ILE A 168 64.39 -13.35 -11.46
N ALA A 169 64.26 -13.57 -12.77
CA ALA A 169 65.30 -14.22 -13.56
C ALA A 169 66.60 -13.40 -13.63
N ALA A 170 66.49 -12.07 -13.72
CA ALA A 170 67.63 -11.16 -13.64
C ALA A 170 68.28 -11.20 -12.24
N GLY A 171 67.46 -11.16 -11.18
CA GLY A 171 67.91 -11.28 -9.80
C GLY A 171 68.63 -12.59 -9.53
N GLN A 172 68.10 -13.72 -10.02
CA GLN A 172 68.75 -15.02 -9.89
C GLN A 172 70.13 -15.05 -10.58
N THR A 173 70.26 -14.38 -11.73
CA THR A 173 71.55 -14.28 -12.43
C THR A 173 72.59 -13.54 -11.57
N VAL A 174 72.19 -12.44 -10.91
CA VAL A 174 73.05 -11.69 -9.98
C VAL A 174 73.34 -12.50 -8.71
N TYR A 175 72.36 -13.24 -8.19
CA TYR A 175 72.51 -14.08 -7.02
C TYR A 175 73.56 -15.18 -7.24
N ASP A 176 73.51 -15.85 -8.40
CA ASP A 176 74.41 -16.94 -8.76
C ASP A 176 75.83 -16.48 -9.14
N ASP A 177 76.04 -15.19 -9.43
CA ASP A 177 77.35 -14.65 -9.82
C ASP A 177 78.26 -14.45 -8.59
N PRO A 178 79.34 -15.22 -8.42
CA PRO A 178 80.24 -15.08 -7.27
C PRO A 178 80.98 -13.74 -7.22
N ASP A 179 81.08 -13.04 -8.35
CA ASP A 179 81.82 -11.78 -8.51
C ASP A 179 80.88 -10.56 -8.59
N ALA A 180 79.58 -10.73 -8.30
CA ALA A 180 78.61 -9.64 -8.29
C ALA A 180 79.05 -8.48 -7.37
N THR A 181 78.77 -7.26 -7.82
CA THR A 181 79.02 -6.05 -7.04
C THR A 181 77.85 -5.71 -6.10
N VAL A 182 78.10 -4.93 -5.05
CA VAL A 182 77.04 -4.41 -4.15
C VAL A 182 75.96 -3.66 -4.94
N GLN A 183 76.35 -2.90 -5.97
CA GLN A 183 75.41 -2.16 -6.81
C GLN A 183 74.54 -3.10 -7.66
N GLU A 184 75.11 -4.15 -8.25
CA GLU A 184 74.32 -5.13 -9.03
C GLU A 184 73.31 -5.86 -8.15
N VAL A 185 73.69 -6.24 -6.92
CA VAL A 185 72.75 -6.86 -5.96
C VAL A 185 71.62 -5.90 -5.61
N LYS A 186 71.95 -4.64 -5.28
CA LYS A 186 70.94 -3.62 -4.97
C LYS A 186 70.00 -3.36 -6.16
N ASP A 187 70.53 -3.19 -7.36
CA ASP A 187 69.75 -2.92 -8.57
C ASP A 187 68.80 -4.10 -8.89
N ALA A 188 69.25 -5.34 -8.65
CA ALA A 188 68.43 -6.53 -8.80
C ALA A 188 67.29 -6.60 -7.77
N THR A 189 67.58 -6.33 -6.49
CA THR A 189 66.55 -6.26 -5.44
C THR A 189 65.53 -5.16 -5.74
N ASP A 190 65.99 -3.97 -6.13
CA ASP A 190 65.13 -2.85 -6.51
C ASP A 190 64.25 -3.19 -7.73
N ALA A 191 64.77 -3.95 -8.70
CA ALA A 191 64.00 -4.37 -9.86
C ALA A 191 62.84 -5.31 -9.48
N ILE A 192 63.06 -6.25 -8.56
CA ILE A 192 62.00 -7.13 -8.04
C ILE A 192 60.99 -6.33 -7.21
N ARG A 193 61.46 -5.45 -6.31
CA ARG A 193 60.60 -4.56 -5.51
C ARG A 193 59.64 -3.77 -6.41
N ASN A 194 60.16 -3.09 -7.44
CA ASN A 194 59.33 -2.30 -8.35
C ASN A 194 58.34 -3.18 -9.15
N ALA A 195 58.70 -4.42 -9.48
CA ALA A 195 57.79 -5.35 -10.16
C ALA A 195 56.65 -5.79 -9.23
N LEU A 196 56.95 -6.09 -7.96
CA LEU A 196 55.97 -6.37 -6.92
C LEU A 196 55.05 -5.16 -6.65
N GLU A 197 55.58 -3.94 -6.59
CA GLU A 197 54.77 -2.72 -6.43
C GLU A 197 53.74 -2.57 -7.53
N ASN A 198 54.10 -2.83 -8.80
CA ASN A 198 53.14 -2.78 -9.90
C ASN A 198 52.04 -3.85 -9.77
N LEU A 199 52.36 -5.05 -9.21
CA LEU A 199 51.35 -6.06 -8.93
C LEU A 199 50.45 -5.65 -7.76
N LEU A 200 51.00 -5.02 -6.73
CA LEU A 200 50.24 -4.49 -5.60
C LEU A 200 49.26 -3.39 -6.06
N GLU A 201 49.67 -2.50 -6.97
CA GLU A 201 48.75 -1.54 -7.60
C GLU A 201 47.58 -2.24 -8.31
N GLU A 202 47.86 -3.29 -9.09
CA GLU A 202 46.80 -4.08 -9.75
C GLU A 202 45.90 -4.82 -8.75
N ALA A 203 46.46 -5.35 -7.65
CA ALA A 203 45.70 -6.00 -6.58
C ALA A 203 44.74 -5.02 -5.88
N ILE A 204 45.24 -3.82 -5.55
CA ILE A 204 44.44 -2.73 -4.98
C ILE A 204 43.31 -2.34 -5.93
N ASP A 205 43.62 -2.08 -7.21
CA ASP A 205 42.62 -1.69 -8.22
C ASP A 205 41.50 -2.74 -8.34
N ASN A 206 41.85 -4.03 -8.36
CA ASN A 206 40.88 -5.13 -8.42
C ASN A 206 40.01 -5.20 -7.16
N ALA A 207 40.60 -5.02 -5.98
CA ALA A 207 39.89 -5.03 -4.71
C ALA A 207 38.95 -3.82 -4.59
N GLU A 208 39.39 -2.63 -5.00
CA GLU A 208 38.57 -1.42 -5.05
C GLU A 208 37.38 -1.56 -6.00
N ASP A 209 37.54 -2.25 -7.13
CA ASP A 209 36.43 -2.50 -8.06
C ASP A 209 35.29 -3.26 -7.38
N ILE A 210 35.62 -4.28 -6.57
CA ILE A 210 34.65 -5.04 -5.78
C ILE A 210 33.93 -4.13 -4.78
N VAL A 211 34.67 -3.33 -4.01
CA VAL A 211 34.08 -2.43 -3.00
C VAL A 211 33.16 -1.40 -3.66
N ASN A 212 33.55 -0.84 -4.80
CA ASN A 212 32.82 0.24 -5.46
C ASN A 212 31.62 -0.23 -6.27
N ASN A 213 31.67 -1.43 -6.86
CA ASN A 213 30.67 -1.88 -7.84
C ASN A 213 29.88 -3.12 -7.39
N ASN A 214 30.36 -3.86 -6.40
CA ASN A 214 29.80 -5.15 -6.00
C ASN A 214 29.65 -5.31 -4.48
N SER A 215 29.83 -4.25 -3.68
CA SER A 215 29.75 -4.35 -2.22
C SER A 215 28.40 -4.85 -1.71
N ASP A 216 27.30 -4.47 -2.37
CA ASP A 216 25.94 -4.93 -2.03
C ASP A 216 25.73 -6.44 -2.24
N ASP A 217 26.60 -7.12 -3.02
CA ASP A 217 26.53 -8.57 -3.23
C ASP A 217 27.13 -9.37 -2.06
N TYR A 218 27.82 -8.71 -1.13
CA TYR A 218 28.56 -9.34 -0.04
C TYR A 218 28.16 -8.78 1.32
N THR A 219 28.48 -9.54 2.38
CA THR A 219 28.20 -9.09 3.74
C THR A 219 29.03 -7.85 4.10
N PRO A 220 28.47 -6.90 4.87
CA PRO A 220 29.22 -5.72 5.32
C PRO A 220 30.50 -6.05 6.11
N GLU A 221 30.52 -7.16 6.85
CA GLU A 221 31.70 -7.61 7.61
C GLU A 221 32.84 -8.02 6.66
N SER A 222 32.56 -8.83 5.64
CA SER A 222 33.60 -9.26 4.70
C SER A 222 34.08 -8.14 3.78
N ILE A 223 33.22 -7.17 3.45
CA ILE A 223 33.66 -5.97 2.72
C ILE A 223 34.57 -5.10 3.59
N GLN A 224 34.27 -4.95 4.89
CA GLN A 224 35.15 -4.23 5.80
C GLN A 224 36.54 -4.89 5.89
N ASP A 225 36.61 -6.22 5.95
CA ASP A 225 37.89 -6.93 5.96
C ASP A 225 38.71 -6.66 4.68
N LEU A 226 38.04 -6.52 3.52
CA LEU A 226 38.67 -6.15 2.26
C LEU A 226 39.13 -4.67 2.25
N GLU A 227 38.31 -3.75 2.74
CA GLU A 227 38.67 -2.33 2.87
C GLU A 227 39.90 -2.14 3.79
N ASP A 228 39.98 -2.89 4.88
CA ASP A 228 41.10 -2.86 5.81
C ASP A 228 42.39 -3.38 5.11
N ALA A 229 42.30 -4.47 4.34
CA ALA A 229 43.43 -4.99 3.55
C ALA A 229 43.89 -4.02 2.46
N ILE A 230 42.96 -3.32 1.79
CA ILE A 230 43.27 -2.25 0.83
C ILE A 230 44.03 -1.12 1.54
N SER A 231 43.54 -0.67 2.70
CA SER A 231 44.18 0.41 3.46
C SER A 231 45.60 0.04 3.91
N ASP A 232 45.81 -1.19 4.37
CA ASP A 232 47.14 -1.67 4.78
C ASP A 232 48.09 -1.75 3.56
N ALA A 233 47.60 -2.19 2.40
CA ALA A 233 48.36 -2.20 1.16
C ALA A 233 48.72 -0.79 0.65
N GLU A 234 47.81 0.17 0.78
CA GLU A 234 48.07 1.57 0.46
C GLU A 234 49.14 2.19 1.39
N ASP A 235 49.21 1.78 2.66
CA ASP A 235 50.26 2.21 3.56
C ASP A 235 51.64 1.64 3.13
N VAL A 236 51.66 0.38 2.68
CA VAL A 236 52.87 -0.26 2.13
C VAL A 236 53.35 0.44 0.86
N ILE A 237 52.47 0.73 -0.10
CA ILE A 237 52.89 1.36 -1.37
C ILE A 237 53.36 2.82 -1.20
N ASN A 238 52.83 3.52 -0.19
CA ASN A 238 53.23 4.89 0.11
C ASN A 238 54.52 4.98 0.95
N ASN A 239 55.02 3.86 1.46
CA ASN A 239 56.26 3.80 2.20
C ASN A 239 57.44 3.56 1.22
N PRO A 240 58.31 4.57 0.98
CA PRO A 240 59.42 4.44 0.03
C PRO A 240 60.52 3.47 0.48
N ASP A 241 60.47 3.04 1.74
CA ASP A 241 61.42 2.10 2.34
C ASP A 241 60.82 0.68 2.47
N SER A 242 59.65 0.41 1.87
CA SER A 242 59.02 -0.91 1.89
C SER A 242 59.91 -1.97 1.24
N THR A 243 60.02 -3.10 1.91
CA THR A 243 60.78 -4.25 1.45
C THR A 243 59.97 -5.10 0.46
N PRO A 244 60.62 -5.90 -0.40
CA PRO A 244 59.94 -6.89 -1.24
C PRO A 244 59.00 -7.82 -0.45
N GLU A 245 59.41 -8.25 0.75
CA GLU A 245 58.62 -9.10 1.65
C GLU A 245 57.33 -8.38 2.08
N GLU A 246 57.41 -7.14 2.55
CA GLU A 246 56.24 -6.35 2.96
C GLU A 246 55.25 -6.12 1.81
N ILE A 247 55.74 -5.93 0.58
CA ILE A 247 54.89 -5.77 -0.61
C ILE A 247 54.22 -7.09 -0.98
N ALA A 248 54.96 -8.20 -0.96
CA ALA A 248 54.40 -9.52 -1.24
C ALA A 248 53.34 -9.94 -0.22
N ASP A 249 53.59 -9.68 1.07
CA ASP A 249 52.63 -9.90 2.16
C ASP A 249 51.34 -9.08 1.95
N ALA A 250 51.46 -7.83 1.51
CA ALA A 250 50.30 -6.97 1.21
C ALA A 250 49.47 -7.51 0.02
N ILE A 251 50.12 -8.02 -1.03
CA ILE A 251 49.44 -8.69 -2.15
C ILE A 251 48.65 -9.88 -1.64
N GLN A 252 49.28 -10.76 -0.85
CA GLN A 252 48.63 -11.95 -0.33
C GLN A 252 47.47 -11.62 0.63
N ALA A 253 47.60 -10.56 1.43
CA ALA A 253 46.53 -10.11 2.33
C ALA A 253 45.28 -9.66 1.55
N ILE A 254 45.44 -8.96 0.43
CA ILE A 254 44.33 -8.60 -0.46
C ILE A 254 43.70 -9.86 -1.06
N GLU A 255 44.50 -10.77 -1.61
CA GLU A 255 43.99 -12.02 -2.21
C GLU A 255 43.21 -12.86 -1.20
N ASP A 256 43.71 -12.96 0.02
CA ASP A 256 43.04 -13.66 1.11
C ASP A 256 41.72 -12.97 1.49
N ALA A 257 41.69 -11.64 1.56
CA ALA A 257 40.46 -10.89 1.84
C ALA A 257 39.40 -11.11 0.73
N ILE A 258 39.79 -11.05 -0.54
CA ILE A 258 38.91 -11.32 -1.69
C ILE A 258 38.37 -12.76 -1.63
N ASN A 259 39.23 -13.75 -1.38
CA ASN A 259 38.84 -15.16 -1.31
C ASN A 259 37.92 -15.46 -0.10
N ASN A 260 37.96 -14.63 0.94
CA ASN A 260 37.11 -14.75 2.13
C ASN A 260 35.84 -13.88 2.08
N LEU A 261 35.57 -13.21 0.96
CA LEU A 261 34.30 -12.49 0.75
C LEU A 261 33.12 -13.44 0.92
N LYS A 262 32.11 -12.98 1.68
CA LYS A 262 30.91 -13.77 1.98
C LYS A 262 29.73 -13.17 1.25
N PRO A 263 29.09 -13.88 0.30
CA PRO A 263 27.91 -13.38 -0.37
C PRO A 263 26.77 -13.08 0.62
N ASP A 264 26.05 -11.98 0.41
CA ASP A 264 24.86 -11.68 1.22
C ASP A 264 23.68 -12.56 0.77
N LYS A 265 22.95 -13.10 1.75
CA LYS A 265 21.80 -13.99 1.58
C LYS A 265 20.51 -13.40 2.13
N SER A 266 20.53 -12.14 2.55
CA SER A 266 19.39 -11.44 3.16
C SER A 266 18.15 -11.46 2.24
N GLU A 267 18.29 -11.00 1.00
CA GLU A 267 17.19 -10.97 0.02
C GLU A 267 16.61 -12.36 -0.28
N LEU A 268 17.48 -13.39 -0.39
CA LEU A 268 17.03 -14.77 -0.57
C LEU A 268 16.26 -15.28 0.65
N ALA A 269 16.68 -14.93 1.86
CA ALA A 269 15.99 -15.30 3.08
C ALA A 269 14.59 -14.70 3.15
N ASP A 270 14.48 -13.41 2.80
CA ASP A 270 13.19 -12.70 2.74
C ASP A 270 12.29 -13.32 1.67
N ALA A 271 12.80 -13.58 0.47
CA ALA A 271 12.05 -14.24 -0.60
C ALA A 271 11.51 -15.63 -0.19
N ILE A 272 12.35 -16.45 0.46
CA ILE A 272 11.94 -17.75 1.01
C ILE A 272 10.83 -17.58 2.05
N SER A 273 10.94 -16.57 2.92
CA SER A 273 9.94 -16.27 3.94
C SER A 273 8.61 -15.87 3.30
N ASP A 274 8.62 -14.93 2.35
CA ASP A 274 7.43 -14.42 1.67
C ASP A 274 6.69 -15.54 0.93
N GLY A 275 7.43 -16.35 0.15
CA GLY A 275 6.86 -17.51 -0.53
C GLY A 275 6.28 -18.53 0.44
N THR A 276 6.96 -18.76 1.57
CA THR A 276 6.50 -19.71 2.60
C THR A 276 5.21 -19.23 3.29
N GLU A 277 5.03 -17.92 3.46
CA GLU A 277 3.80 -17.36 4.03
C GLU A 277 2.59 -17.64 3.14
N ILE A 278 2.73 -17.42 1.83
CA ILE A 278 1.68 -17.72 0.83
C ILE A 278 1.33 -19.21 0.85
N VAL A 279 2.33 -20.11 0.80
CA VAL A 279 2.10 -21.57 0.79
C VAL A 279 1.40 -22.06 2.07
N ASN A 280 1.69 -21.44 3.22
CA ASN A 280 1.04 -21.77 4.49
C ASN A 280 -0.36 -21.14 4.66
N GLY A 281 -0.73 -20.20 3.80
CA GLY A 281 -2.02 -19.52 3.76
C GLY A 281 -3.14 -20.35 3.09
N ASP A 282 -4.23 -19.67 2.70
CA ASP A 282 -5.30 -20.29 1.93
C ASP A 282 -4.95 -20.31 0.44
N THR A 283 -4.45 -21.44 -0.03
CA THR A 283 -4.08 -21.61 -1.44
C THR A 283 -5.21 -22.14 -2.32
N SER A 284 -6.46 -22.19 -1.82
CA SER A 284 -7.58 -22.81 -2.54
C SER A 284 -8.02 -22.06 -3.80
N ALA A 285 -7.67 -20.78 -3.90
CA ALA A 285 -7.89 -19.96 -5.09
C ALA A 285 -6.94 -20.27 -6.25
N TYR A 286 -5.82 -20.95 -5.99
CA TYR A 286 -4.76 -21.18 -6.98
C TYR A 286 -4.77 -22.60 -7.56
N THR A 287 -4.13 -22.77 -8.72
CA THR A 287 -3.94 -24.10 -9.27
C THR A 287 -2.95 -24.90 -8.43
N PRO A 288 -3.15 -26.22 -8.27
CA PRO A 288 -2.15 -27.07 -7.63
C PRO A 288 -0.77 -27.04 -8.32
N ALA A 289 -0.72 -26.64 -9.60
CA ALA A 289 0.53 -26.57 -10.36
C ALA A 289 1.34 -25.30 -10.04
N SER A 290 0.67 -24.13 -9.92
CA SER A 290 1.31 -22.86 -9.54
C SER A 290 1.83 -22.92 -8.11
N VAL A 291 1.01 -23.43 -7.17
CA VAL A 291 1.44 -23.62 -5.77
C VAL A 291 2.65 -24.57 -5.68
N GLN A 292 2.64 -25.69 -6.42
CA GLN A 292 3.79 -26.61 -6.43
C GLN A 292 5.04 -25.95 -7.03
N ALA A 293 4.90 -25.09 -8.04
CA ALA A 293 6.04 -24.38 -8.61
C ALA A 293 6.68 -23.43 -7.59
N LEU A 294 5.87 -22.72 -6.79
CA LEU A 294 6.36 -21.90 -5.68
C LEU A 294 7.04 -22.75 -4.60
N GLU A 295 6.43 -23.87 -4.18
CA GLU A 295 7.05 -24.80 -3.23
C GLU A 295 8.40 -25.34 -3.72
N ASP A 296 8.50 -25.71 -5.00
CA ASP A 296 9.73 -26.22 -5.61
C ASP A 296 10.82 -25.12 -5.68
N ALA A 297 10.43 -23.88 -6.01
CA ALA A 297 11.32 -22.72 -6.00
C ALA A 297 11.84 -22.40 -4.59
N ILE A 298 10.97 -22.42 -3.58
CA ILE A 298 11.34 -22.25 -2.17
C ILE A 298 12.31 -23.36 -1.73
N ALA A 299 12.06 -24.62 -2.09
CA ALA A 299 12.94 -25.72 -1.73
C ALA A 299 14.34 -25.61 -2.38
N ALA A 300 14.40 -25.15 -3.64
CA ALA A 300 15.65 -24.85 -4.31
C ALA A 300 16.37 -23.66 -3.65
N GLY A 301 15.66 -22.58 -3.34
CA GLY A 301 16.20 -21.43 -2.63
C GLY A 301 16.75 -21.80 -1.25
N GLN A 302 16.05 -22.63 -0.48
CA GLN A 302 16.54 -23.12 0.81
C GLN A 302 17.84 -23.93 0.66
N THR A 303 17.98 -24.70 -0.42
CA THR A 303 19.22 -25.45 -0.70
C THR A 303 20.40 -24.50 -0.91
N VAL A 304 20.20 -23.40 -1.65
CA VAL A 304 21.23 -22.36 -1.87
C VAL A 304 21.50 -21.57 -0.58
N TYR A 305 20.46 -21.27 0.19
CA TYR A 305 20.59 -20.57 1.47
C TYR A 305 21.45 -21.36 2.47
N ASP A 306 21.23 -22.67 2.57
CA ASP A 306 21.93 -23.57 3.48
C ASP A 306 23.38 -23.88 3.05
N ASP A 307 23.74 -23.63 1.79
CA ASP A 307 25.09 -23.90 1.26
C ASP A 307 26.08 -22.79 1.66
N PRO A 308 27.05 -23.02 2.55
CA PRO A 308 27.98 -21.99 2.98
C PRO A 308 28.85 -21.44 1.84
N ASP A 309 28.99 -22.17 0.75
CA ASP A 309 29.84 -21.84 -0.40
C ASP A 309 29.03 -21.31 -1.60
N ALA A 310 27.73 -21.04 -1.42
CA ALA A 310 26.85 -20.51 -2.47
C ALA A 310 27.42 -19.23 -3.08
N THR A 311 27.49 -19.18 -4.41
CA THR A 311 27.96 -18.00 -5.14
C THR A 311 26.90 -16.90 -5.20
N VAL A 312 27.33 -15.65 -5.41
CA VAL A 312 26.43 -14.50 -5.64
C VAL A 312 25.42 -14.80 -6.75
N GLN A 313 25.84 -15.47 -7.83
CA GLN A 313 24.94 -15.80 -8.94
C GLN A 313 23.90 -16.85 -8.55
N GLU A 314 24.28 -17.90 -7.81
CA GLU A 314 23.32 -18.91 -7.34
C GLU A 314 22.27 -18.32 -6.40
N ILE A 315 22.66 -17.36 -5.56
CA ILE A 315 21.75 -16.63 -4.67
C ILE A 315 20.77 -15.80 -5.49
N LYS A 316 21.25 -14.99 -6.45
CA LYS A 316 20.41 -14.19 -7.34
C LYS A 316 19.44 -15.05 -8.15
N ASP A 317 19.93 -16.12 -8.75
CA ASP A 317 19.11 -17.05 -9.55
C ASP A 317 18.00 -17.70 -8.69
N ALA A 318 18.31 -18.05 -7.43
CA ALA A 318 17.33 -18.59 -6.50
C ALA A 318 16.28 -17.57 -6.08
N THR A 319 16.67 -16.33 -5.76
CA THR A 319 15.76 -15.23 -5.45
C THR A 319 14.82 -14.96 -6.63
N ASP A 320 15.36 -14.89 -7.85
CA ASP A 320 14.59 -14.69 -9.07
C ASP A 320 13.62 -15.86 -9.35
N ALA A 321 14.02 -17.09 -9.08
CA ALA A 321 13.13 -18.25 -9.25
C ALA A 321 11.90 -18.15 -8.33
N ILE A 322 12.08 -17.71 -7.08
CA ILE A 322 10.97 -17.50 -6.14
C ILE A 322 10.11 -16.31 -6.59
N ARG A 323 10.74 -15.19 -6.97
CA ARG A 323 10.05 -13.99 -7.49
C ARG A 323 9.15 -14.34 -8.67
N ASN A 324 9.65 -15.08 -9.65
CA ASN A 324 8.87 -15.51 -10.83
C ASN A 324 7.70 -16.43 -10.44
N ALA A 325 7.91 -17.36 -9.50
CA ALA A 325 6.84 -18.24 -9.05
C ALA A 325 5.74 -17.47 -8.29
N LEU A 326 6.10 -16.44 -7.52
CA LEU A 326 5.14 -15.52 -6.90
C LEU A 326 4.39 -14.68 -7.95
N GLU A 327 5.09 -14.19 -8.97
CA GLU A 327 4.49 -13.43 -10.08
C GLU A 327 3.44 -14.27 -10.83
N ASP A 328 3.73 -15.55 -11.11
CA ASP A 328 2.78 -16.51 -11.69
C ASP A 328 1.51 -16.66 -10.81
N LEU A 329 1.66 -16.68 -9.47
CA LEU A 329 0.52 -16.71 -8.55
C LEU A 329 -0.27 -15.39 -8.57
N LEU A 330 0.41 -14.25 -8.63
CA LEU A 330 -0.23 -12.94 -8.70
C LEU A 330 -1.05 -12.79 -10.00
N GLU A 331 -0.54 -13.26 -11.14
CA GLU A 331 -1.31 -13.31 -12.39
C GLU A 331 -2.61 -14.13 -12.23
N GLU A 332 -2.53 -15.30 -11.57
CA GLU A 332 -3.70 -16.13 -11.28
C GLU A 332 -4.68 -15.44 -10.31
N ALA A 333 -4.17 -14.77 -9.27
CA ALA A 333 -4.98 -13.98 -8.35
C ALA A 333 -5.75 -12.87 -9.07
N VAL A 334 -5.08 -12.14 -9.97
CA VAL A 334 -5.68 -11.09 -10.80
C VAL A 334 -6.77 -11.67 -11.71
N ASP A 335 -6.52 -12.80 -12.36
CA ASP A 335 -7.51 -13.45 -13.22
C ASP A 335 -8.73 -13.92 -12.42
N ASN A 336 -8.53 -14.48 -11.22
CA ASN A 336 -9.63 -14.86 -10.33
C ASN A 336 -10.42 -13.63 -9.85
N ALA A 337 -9.73 -12.58 -9.43
CA ALA A 337 -10.34 -11.32 -8.98
C ALA A 337 -11.21 -10.69 -10.08
N LYS A 338 -10.73 -10.64 -11.33
CA LYS A 338 -11.49 -10.14 -12.49
C LYS A 338 -12.74 -10.97 -12.80
N ASN A 339 -12.76 -12.25 -12.42
CA ASN A 339 -13.89 -13.14 -12.59
C ASN A 339 -14.83 -13.19 -11.36
N THR A 340 -14.51 -12.44 -10.30
CA THR A 340 -15.35 -12.35 -9.11
C THR A 340 -16.62 -11.56 -9.44
N ASP A 341 -17.79 -12.11 -9.10
CA ASP A 341 -19.07 -11.46 -9.34
C ASP A 341 -19.28 -10.31 -8.36
N THR A 342 -19.40 -9.10 -8.90
CA THR A 342 -19.64 -7.87 -8.13
C THR A 342 -21.06 -7.36 -8.30
N ASP A 343 -21.93 -8.06 -9.03
CA ASP A 343 -23.35 -7.69 -9.16
C ASP A 343 -24.05 -7.79 -7.80
N GLY A 344 -24.81 -6.76 -7.45
CA GLY A 344 -25.45 -6.65 -6.14
C GLY A 344 -24.51 -6.39 -4.95
N MET A 345 -23.22 -6.11 -5.19
CA MET A 345 -22.30 -5.62 -4.16
C MET A 345 -22.32 -4.10 -4.06
N THR A 346 -21.90 -3.55 -2.92
CA THR A 346 -21.81 -2.10 -2.71
C THR A 346 -20.77 -1.50 -3.65
N PRO A 347 -21.03 -0.29 -4.21
CA PRO A 347 -20.10 0.38 -5.12
C PRO A 347 -18.71 0.60 -4.53
N ASP A 348 -18.62 0.89 -3.23
CA ASP A 348 -17.34 1.10 -2.55
C ASP A 348 -16.53 -0.20 -2.47
N SER A 349 -17.13 -1.32 -2.05
CA SER A 349 -16.41 -2.60 -1.97
C SER A 349 -16.00 -3.15 -3.34
N ALA A 350 -16.83 -2.96 -4.38
CA ALA A 350 -16.49 -3.35 -5.74
C ALA A 350 -15.33 -2.50 -6.29
N LYS A 351 -15.28 -1.22 -5.91
CA LYS A 351 -14.18 -0.32 -6.25
C LYS A 351 -12.88 -0.71 -5.55
N ASP A 352 -12.95 -1.08 -4.26
CA ASP A 352 -11.75 -1.52 -3.52
C ASP A 352 -11.10 -2.74 -4.21
N LEU A 353 -11.90 -3.67 -4.73
CA LEU A 353 -11.41 -4.78 -5.56
C LEU A 353 -10.81 -4.33 -6.89
N GLU A 354 -11.45 -3.39 -7.59
CA GLU A 354 -10.91 -2.81 -8.83
C GLU A 354 -9.56 -2.12 -8.59
N ASP A 355 -9.43 -1.35 -7.51
CA ASP A 355 -8.20 -0.67 -7.13
C ASP A 355 -7.08 -1.68 -6.75
N ALA A 356 -7.42 -2.77 -6.06
CA ALA A 356 -6.48 -3.85 -5.75
C ALA A 356 -5.98 -4.57 -7.01
N ILE A 357 -6.88 -4.86 -7.97
CA ILE A 357 -6.52 -5.45 -9.28
C ILE A 357 -5.57 -4.53 -10.03
N ASN A 358 -5.87 -3.22 -10.11
CA ASN A 358 -5.01 -2.27 -10.81
C ASN A 358 -3.61 -2.18 -10.17
N ASN A 359 -3.53 -2.18 -8.84
CA ASN A 359 -2.25 -2.17 -8.13
C ASN A 359 -1.43 -3.44 -8.41
N ALA A 360 -2.09 -4.61 -8.43
CA ALA A 360 -1.43 -5.87 -8.79
C ALA A 360 -0.93 -5.88 -10.24
N GLU A 361 -1.69 -5.33 -11.19
CA GLU A 361 -1.23 -5.17 -12.58
C GLU A 361 -0.03 -4.23 -12.69
N ASP A 362 0.02 -3.16 -11.89
CA ASP A 362 1.18 -2.27 -11.83
C ASP A 362 2.42 -2.99 -11.29
N VAL A 363 2.25 -3.86 -10.28
CA VAL A 363 3.33 -4.70 -9.72
C VAL A 363 3.84 -5.71 -10.75
N ILE A 364 2.96 -6.43 -11.46
CA ILE A 364 3.34 -7.38 -12.53
C ILE A 364 4.14 -6.67 -13.64
N ASN A 365 3.79 -5.44 -13.99
CA ASN A 365 4.47 -4.68 -15.05
C ASN A 365 5.78 -4.02 -14.60
N ASN A 366 6.14 -4.13 -13.31
CA ASN A 366 7.37 -3.56 -12.77
C ASN A 366 8.48 -4.63 -12.71
N PRO A 367 9.51 -4.56 -13.58
CA PRO A 367 10.60 -5.55 -13.58
C PRO A 367 11.45 -5.53 -12.30
N ASP A 368 11.36 -4.45 -11.52
CA ASP A 368 12.11 -4.26 -10.28
C ASP A 368 11.29 -4.64 -9.03
N SER A 369 10.08 -5.19 -9.20
CA SER A 369 9.25 -5.61 -8.06
C SER A 369 9.88 -6.77 -7.29
N THR A 370 9.90 -6.63 -5.97
CA THR A 370 10.47 -7.64 -5.07
C THR A 370 9.47 -8.75 -4.75
N PRO A 371 9.92 -9.91 -4.24
CA PRO A 371 9.03 -10.94 -3.68
C PRO A 371 8.00 -10.40 -2.68
N ASP A 372 8.39 -9.47 -1.79
CA ASP A 372 7.49 -8.80 -0.83
C ASP A 372 6.46 -7.92 -1.53
N ASP A 373 6.84 -7.13 -2.55
CA ASP A 373 5.89 -6.33 -3.34
C ASP A 373 4.81 -7.22 -3.98
N ILE A 374 5.22 -8.36 -4.54
CA ILE A 374 4.33 -9.32 -5.19
C ILE A 374 3.40 -9.97 -4.15
N LYS A 375 3.94 -10.42 -3.02
CA LYS A 375 3.16 -10.97 -1.90
C LYS A 375 2.12 -9.96 -1.41
N ASN A 376 2.51 -8.71 -1.16
CA ASN A 376 1.62 -7.67 -0.68
C ASN A 376 0.48 -7.38 -1.68
N ALA A 377 0.75 -7.49 -3.00
CA ALA A 377 -0.28 -7.36 -4.02
C ALA A 377 -1.26 -8.56 -4.03
N ILE A 378 -0.76 -9.79 -3.79
CA ILE A 378 -1.60 -10.97 -3.59
C ILE A 378 -2.53 -10.75 -2.37
N ASP A 379 -1.96 -10.39 -1.21
CA ASP A 379 -2.70 -10.17 0.03
C ASP A 379 -3.79 -9.09 -0.15
N ALA A 380 -3.47 -8.01 -0.87
CA ALA A 380 -4.43 -6.93 -1.15
C ALA A 380 -5.62 -7.39 -2.00
N ILE A 381 -5.40 -8.28 -2.98
CA ILE A 381 -6.48 -8.88 -3.77
C ILE A 381 -7.35 -9.77 -2.87
N GLU A 382 -6.73 -10.66 -2.10
CA GLU A 382 -7.45 -11.58 -1.21
C GLU A 382 -8.30 -10.81 -0.19
N ASP A 383 -7.73 -9.77 0.42
CA ASP A 383 -8.44 -8.89 1.35
C ASP A 383 -9.60 -8.17 0.67
N ALA A 384 -9.43 -7.66 -0.55
CA ALA A 384 -10.51 -6.97 -1.26
C ALA A 384 -11.67 -7.92 -1.61
N ILE A 385 -11.37 -9.15 -2.03
CA ILE A 385 -12.38 -10.19 -2.29
C ILE A 385 -13.13 -10.53 -1.00
N ASN A 386 -12.40 -10.79 0.09
CA ASN A 386 -12.99 -11.15 1.38
C ASN A 386 -13.82 -10.00 2.01
N ASN A 387 -13.58 -8.76 1.59
CA ASN A 387 -14.29 -7.58 2.08
C ASN A 387 -15.41 -7.09 1.14
N LEU A 388 -15.76 -7.85 0.10
CA LEU A 388 -16.95 -7.57 -0.72
C LEU A 388 -18.22 -7.57 0.15
N LYS A 389 -19.07 -6.57 -0.04
CA LYS A 389 -20.27 -6.36 0.78
C LYS A 389 -21.50 -6.30 -0.10
N PRO A 390 -22.51 -7.15 0.12
CA PRO A 390 -23.80 -7.03 -0.57
C PRO A 390 -24.48 -5.68 -0.30
N ASP A 391 -25.10 -5.09 -1.33
CA ASP A 391 -25.82 -3.83 -1.25
C ASP A 391 -27.27 -4.05 -0.76
N LYS A 392 -27.60 -3.41 0.36
CA LYS A 392 -28.91 -3.52 1.02
C LYS A 392 -29.82 -2.32 0.78
N THR A 393 -29.37 -1.33 0.00
CA THR A 393 -30.07 -0.05 -0.18
C THR A 393 -31.52 -0.22 -0.65
N GLU A 394 -31.77 -1.10 -1.63
CA GLU A 394 -33.12 -1.34 -2.15
C GLU A 394 -34.02 -2.12 -1.16
N LEU A 395 -33.42 -2.97 -0.31
CA LEU A 395 -34.14 -3.66 0.75
C LEU A 395 -34.56 -2.67 1.86
N GLU A 396 -33.65 -1.79 2.29
CA GLU A 396 -33.94 -0.76 3.30
C GLU A 396 -35.09 0.17 2.85
N LYS A 397 -35.08 0.55 1.57
CA LYS A 397 -36.17 1.29 0.91
C LYS A 397 -37.48 0.54 0.91
N ALA A 398 -37.46 -0.74 0.54
CA ALA A 398 -38.65 -1.60 0.54
C ALA A 398 -39.27 -1.73 1.94
N ILE A 399 -38.43 -1.97 2.96
CA ILE A 399 -38.84 -2.02 4.38
C ILE A 399 -39.49 -0.70 4.79
N THR A 400 -38.90 0.43 4.38
CA THR A 400 -39.44 1.75 4.68
C THR A 400 -40.82 1.95 4.03
N ALA A 401 -40.96 1.66 2.74
CA ALA A 401 -42.22 1.75 2.01
C ALA A 401 -43.32 0.87 2.64
N GLY A 402 -42.97 -0.38 2.98
CA GLY A 402 -43.88 -1.29 3.67
C GLY A 402 -44.35 -0.75 5.02
N ASN A 403 -43.43 -0.22 5.83
CA ASN A 403 -43.75 0.37 7.12
C ASN A 403 -44.60 1.65 7.02
N GLU A 404 -44.43 2.43 5.96
CA GLU A 404 -45.29 3.60 5.70
C GLU A 404 -46.75 3.20 5.47
N VAL A 405 -46.98 2.13 4.69
CA VAL A 405 -48.34 1.58 4.48
C VAL A 405 -48.92 1.04 5.79
N LEU A 406 -48.15 0.30 6.59
CA LEU A 406 -48.59 -0.17 7.91
C LEU A 406 -48.89 0.96 8.91
N GLY A 407 -48.27 2.14 8.73
CA GLY A 407 -48.56 3.34 9.50
C GLY A 407 -49.87 4.04 9.13
N GLY A 408 -50.50 3.65 8.02
CA GLY A 408 -51.80 4.13 7.54
C GLY A 408 -53.01 3.47 8.21
N ASP A 409 -54.18 3.61 7.60
CA ASP A 409 -55.43 3.00 8.11
C ASP A 409 -55.58 1.56 7.61
N THR A 410 -54.93 0.64 8.30
CA THR A 410 -54.90 -0.78 7.92
C THR A 410 -56.24 -1.51 8.08
N GLU A 411 -57.26 -0.90 8.72
CA GLU A 411 -58.60 -1.49 8.84
C GLU A 411 -59.34 -1.57 7.49
N LYS A 412 -58.85 -0.88 6.47
CA LYS A 412 -59.38 -0.88 5.10
C LYS A 412 -58.99 -2.14 4.29
N PHE A 413 -57.94 -2.84 4.71
CA PHE A 413 -57.42 -4.04 4.05
C PHE A 413 -57.87 -5.33 4.74
N THR A 414 -57.64 -6.46 4.09
CA THR A 414 -57.88 -7.76 4.74
C THR A 414 -56.83 -8.03 5.83
N PRO A 415 -57.22 -8.62 6.98
CA PRO A 415 -56.25 -9.03 8.00
C PRO A 415 -55.16 -9.95 7.44
N GLU A 416 -55.49 -10.76 6.44
CA GLU A 416 -54.55 -11.66 5.77
C GLU A 416 -53.50 -10.92 4.92
N SER A 417 -53.87 -9.87 4.17
CA SER A 417 -52.93 -9.11 3.35
C SER A 417 -52.01 -8.23 4.21
N VAL A 418 -52.55 -7.59 5.24
CA VAL A 418 -51.77 -6.82 6.22
C VAL A 418 -50.76 -7.72 6.92
N GLN A 419 -51.16 -8.92 7.36
CA GLN A 419 -50.23 -9.88 7.97
C GLN A 419 -49.15 -10.33 6.99
N ALA A 420 -49.47 -10.51 5.70
CA ALA A 420 -48.47 -10.88 4.70
C ALA A 420 -47.41 -9.78 4.52
N LEU A 421 -47.81 -8.50 4.57
CA LEU A 421 -46.88 -7.37 4.54
C LEU A 421 -46.03 -7.30 5.82
N GLU A 422 -46.63 -7.47 6.99
CA GLU A 422 -45.90 -7.54 8.27
C GLU A 422 -44.85 -8.67 8.27
N ASP A 423 -45.23 -9.86 7.79
CA ASP A 423 -44.33 -11.02 7.71
C ASP A 423 -43.18 -10.79 6.73
N ALA A 424 -43.46 -10.18 5.56
CA ALA A 424 -42.46 -9.84 4.56
C ALA A 424 -41.47 -8.79 5.08
N ILE A 425 -41.96 -7.74 5.77
CA ILE A 425 -41.12 -6.72 6.41
C ILE A 425 -40.26 -7.36 7.50
N ALA A 426 -40.84 -8.19 8.37
CA ALA A 426 -40.08 -8.86 9.44
C ALA A 426 -38.97 -9.76 8.88
N HIS A 427 -39.21 -10.42 7.74
CA HIS A 427 -38.18 -11.16 7.03
C HIS A 427 -37.11 -10.23 6.45
N GLY A 428 -37.51 -9.13 5.81
CA GLY A 428 -36.60 -8.11 5.29
C GLY A 428 -35.70 -7.52 6.37
N GLU A 429 -36.25 -7.14 7.53
CA GLU A 429 -35.49 -6.64 8.67
C GLU A 429 -34.50 -7.68 9.22
N ALA A 430 -34.85 -8.96 9.18
CA ALA A 430 -33.94 -10.02 9.58
C ALA A 430 -32.76 -10.19 8.61
N VAL A 431 -33.02 -10.10 7.29
CA VAL A 431 -31.98 -10.12 6.24
C VAL A 431 -31.12 -8.85 6.28
N ASP A 432 -31.73 -7.70 6.54
CA ASP A 432 -31.02 -6.43 6.71
C ASP A 432 -30.04 -6.45 7.89
N ALA A 433 -30.47 -7.02 9.02
CA ALA A 433 -29.65 -7.15 10.21
C ALA A 433 -28.53 -8.21 10.12
N ASP A 434 -28.57 -9.12 9.15
CA ASP A 434 -27.58 -10.19 9.00
C ASP A 434 -26.34 -9.68 8.23
N PRO A 435 -25.15 -9.56 8.86
CA PRO A 435 -23.94 -9.11 8.18
C PRO A 435 -23.48 -10.03 7.05
N ASP A 436 -23.93 -11.29 7.05
CA ASP A 436 -23.52 -12.32 6.09
C ASP A 436 -24.61 -12.62 5.04
N ALA A 437 -25.69 -11.82 5.00
CA ALA A 437 -26.80 -11.99 4.05
C ALA A 437 -26.31 -12.01 2.60
N THR A 438 -26.72 -13.00 1.80
CA THR A 438 -26.31 -13.07 0.39
C THR A 438 -27.11 -12.11 -0.50
N VAL A 439 -26.58 -11.79 -1.68
CA VAL A 439 -27.29 -10.98 -2.69
C VAL A 439 -28.65 -11.59 -3.04
N GLU A 440 -28.74 -12.92 -3.14
CA GLU A 440 -30.00 -13.62 -3.40
C GLU A 440 -31.00 -13.49 -2.23
N GLU A 441 -30.54 -13.56 -0.98
CA GLU A 441 -31.40 -13.39 0.18
C GLU A 441 -31.96 -11.97 0.27
N ILE A 442 -31.11 -10.96 0.03
CA ILE A 442 -31.52 -9.55 -0.03
C ILE A 442 -32.54 -9.36 -1.14
N LYS A 443 -32.25 -9.84 -2.35
CA LYS A 443 -33.17 -9.72 -3.50
C LYS A 443 -34.50 -10.41 -3.24
N ALA A 444 -34.48 -11.61 -2.66
CA ALA A 444 -35.70 -12.35 -2.34
C ALA A 444 -36.56 -11.62 -1.29
N ALA A 445 -35.92 -11.02 -0.27
CA ALA A 445 -36.62 -10.24 0.73
C ALA A 445 -37.26 -8.96 0.14
N THR A 446 -36.53 -8.25 -0.72
CA THR A 446 -37.05 -7.07 -1.43
C THR A 446 -38.27 -7.41 -2.28
N GLU A 447 -38.20 -8.49 -3.07
CA GLU A 447 -39.33 -8.94 -3.91
C GLU A 447 -40.52 -9.41 -3.06
N ALA A 448 -40.29 -10.06 -1.92
CA ALA A 448 -41.39 -10.47 -1.04
C ALA A 448 -42.17 -9.27 -0.48
N ILE A 449 -41.48 -8.18 -0.13
CA ILE A 449 -42.14 -6.93 0.31
C ILE A 449 -42.90 -6.30 -0.85
N LYS A 450 -42.29 -6.24 -2.05
CA LYS A 450 -42.94 -5.73 -3.27
C LYS A 450 -44.23 -6.49 -3.60
N ASP A 451 -44.19 -7.83 -3.55
CA ASP A 451 -45.34 -8.68 -3.81
C ASP A 451 -46.46 -8.46 -2.76
N ALA A 452 -46.10 -8.32 -1.48
CA ALA A 452 -47.05 -8.02 -0.43
C ALA A 452 -47.71 -6.65 -0.64
N LEU A 453 -46.93 -5.62 -0.97
CA LEU A 453 -47.45 -4.29 -1.31
C LEU A 453 -48.38 -4.32 -2.54
N ASN A 454 -48.02 -5.05 -3.59
CA ASN A 454 -48.88 -5.20 -4.78
C ASN A 454 -50.24 -5.84 -4.43
N ASN A 455 -50.26 -6.82 -3.53
CA ASN A 455 -51.52 -7.42 -3.08
C ASN A 455 -52.41 -6.39 -2.35
N LEU A 456 -51.84 -5.50 -1.53
CA LEU A 456 -52.59 -4.43 -0.89
C LEU A 456 -53.09 -3.40 -1.91
N LEU A 457 -52.25 -3.04 -2.90
CA LEU A 457 -52.67 -2.15 -3.98
C LEU A 457 -53.84 -2.74 -4.79
N GLU A 458 -53.81 -4.04 -5.08
CA GLU A 458 -54.91 -4.75 -5.73
C GLU A 458 -56.20 -4.70 -4.88
N GLU A 459 -56.10 -4.91 -3.56
CA GLU A 459 -57.25 -4.77 -2.65
C GLU A 459 -57.83 -3.34 -2.62
N ALA A 460 -56.97 -2.31 -2.59
CA ALA A 460 -57.41 -0.91 -2.62
C ALA A 460 -58.11 -0.56 -3.95
N VAL A 461 -57.57 -1.05 -5.07
CA VAL A 461 -58.18 -0.90 -6.40
C VAL A 461 -59.54 -1.60 -6.47
N ASP A 462 -59.65 -2.80 -5.89
CA ASP A 462 -60.92 -3.53 -5.83
C ASP A 462 -61.98 -2.80 -4.98
N ASP A 463 -61.62 -2.24 -3.81
CA ASP A 463 -62.55 -1.44 -3.00
C ASP A 463 -62.98 -0.15 -3.71
N ALA A 464 -62.05 0.51 -4.39
CA ALA A 464 -62.34 1.69 -5.20
C ALA A 464 -63.29 1.38 -6.36
N ASN A 465 -63.03 0.31 -7.10
CA ASN A 465 -63.88 -0.16 -8.19
C ASN A 465 -65.26 -0.65 -7.71
N ALA A 466 -65.38 -1.05 -6.45
CA ALA A 466 -66.67 -1.42 -5.86
C ALA A 466 -67.56 -0.21 -5.52
N LYS A 467 -67.01 1.02 -5.49
CA LYS A 467 -67.82 2.23 -5.27
C LYS A 467 -68.63 2.55 -6.52
N ASP A 468 -69.93 2.86 -6.36
CA ASP A 468 -70.74 3.34 -7.47
C ASP A 468 -70.49 4.85 -7.67
N PRO A 469 -69.90 5.28 -8.80
CA PRO A 469 -69.56 6.68 -9.03
C PRO A 469 -70.78 7.61 -9.02
N SER A 470 -71.99 7.09 -9.27
CA SER A 470 -73.21 7.89 -9.22
C SER A 470 -73.55 8.39 -7.81
N ASN A 471 -73.02 7.74 -6.76
CA ASN A 471 -73.21 8.15 -5.37
C ASN A 471 -72.55 9.47 -5.01
N TYR A 472 -71.57 9.88 -5.81
CA TYR A 472 -70.67 10.95 -5.48
C TYR A 472 -70.85 12.14 -6.41
N THR A 473 -70.33 13.31 -6.00
CA THR A 473 -70.29 14.48 -6.88
C THR A 473 -69.47 14.20 -8.13
N PRO A 474 -69.77 14.82 -9.29
CA PRO A 474 -69.00 14.60 -10.51
C PRO A 474 -67.48 14.81 -10.34
N GLU A 475 -67.10 15.79 -9.52
CA GLU A 475 -65.69 16.08 -9.24
C GLU A 475 -65.00 14.98 -8.42
N SER A 476 -65.65 14.46 -7.37
CA SER A 476 -65.06 13.39 -6.55
C SER A 476 -65.09 12.03 -7.25
N ALA A 477 -66.11 11.76 -8.07
CA ALA A 477 -66.17 10.58 -8.92
C ALA A 477 -65.03 10.56 -9.97
N GLN A 478 -64.72 11.70 -10.59
CA GLN A 478 -63.59 11.80 -11.52
C GLN A 478 -62.25 11.62 -10.79
N ALA A 479 -62.10 12.19 -9.60
CA ALA A 479 -60.89 12.00 -8.80
C ALA A 479 -60.65 10.53 -8.46
N LEU A 480 -61.72 9.77 -8.18
CA LEU A 480 -61.65 8.32 -7.96
C LEU A 480 -61.21 7.56 -9.22
N GLU A 481 -61.81 7.87 -10.37
CA GLU A 481 -61.42 7.25 -11.65
C GLU A 481 -59.95 7.52 -11.97
N ASP A 482 -59.50 8.77 -11.85
CA ASP A 482 -58.12 9.17 -12.10
C ASP A 482 -57.12 8.46 -11.14
N ALA A 483 -57.51 8.27 -9.87
CA ALA A 483 -56.68 7.58 -8.88
C ALA A 483 -56.61 6.07 -9.13
N VAL A 484 -57.73 5.44 -9.52
CA VAL A 484 -57.76 4.02 -9.91
C VAL A 484 -56.88 3.80 -11.14
N ASP A 485 -57.01 4.62 -12.18
CA ASP A 485 -56.18 4.54 -13.39
C ASP A 485 -54.68 4.64 -13.06
N ALA A 486 -54.31 5.54 -12.14
CA ALA A 486 -52.93 5.70 -11.69
C ALA A 486 -52.43 4.47 -10.90
N ALA A 487 -53.24 3.95 -9.99
CA ALA A 487 -52.93 2.74 -9.22
C ALA A 487 -52.78 1.51 -10.12
N GLU A 488 -53.69 1.30 -11.06
CA GLU A 488 -53.62 0.22 -12.04
C GLU A 488 -52.39 0.34 -12.95
N ALA A 489 -51.97 1.56 -13.29
CA ALA A 489 -50.75 1.77 -14.07
C ALA A 489 -49.49 1.31 -13.32
N VAL A 490 -49.43 1.55 -11.99
CA VAL A 490 -48.35 1.06 -11.12
C VAL A 490 -48.42 -0.47 -10.98
N LEU A 491 -49.60 -1.03 -10.70
CA LEU A 491 -49.80 -2.47 -10.53
C LEU A 491 -49.42 -3.28 -11.79
N ASN A 492 -49.69 -2.73 -12.97
CA ASN A 492 -49.36 -3.37 -14.25
C ASN A 492 -47.91 -3.13 -14.71
N ASN A 493 -47.13 -2.34 -13.98
CA ASN A 493 -45.73 -2.10 -14.28
C ASN A 493 -44.84 -3.12 -13.54
N PRO A 494 -44.23 -4.10 -14.22
CA PRO A 494 -43.38 -5.10 -13.57
C PRO A 494 -42.14 -4.46 -12.92
N ASP A 495 -41.73 -3.29 -13.41
CA ASP A 495 -40.54 -2.57 -12.93
C ASP A 495 -40.85 -1.60 -11.78
N SER A 496 -42.10 -1.54 -11.30
CA SER A 496 -42.44 -0.62 -10.22
C SER A 496 -41.72 -0.95 -8.92
N THR A 497 -41.29 0.09 -8.21
CA THR A 497 -40.57 -0.05 -6.93
C THR A 497 -41.56 -0.18 -5.77
N PRO A 498 -41.12 -0.76 -4.63
CA PRO A 498 -41.91 -0.75 -3.39
C PRO A 498 -42.44 0.63 -3.01
N GLU A 499 -41.64 1.70 -3.17
CA GLU A 499 -42.10 3.07 -2.88
C GLU A 499 -43.21 3.53 -3.84
N GLU A 500 -43.10 3.27 -5.14
CA GLU A 500 -44.15 3.63 -6.10
C GLU A 500 -45.47 2.93 -5.79
N ILE A 501 -45.41 1.67 -5.36
CA ILE A 501 -46.59 0.89 -4.96
C ILE A 501 -47.18 1.46 -3.67
N ALA A 502 -46.36 1.74 -2.66
CA ALA A 502 -46.81 2.35 -1.41
C ALA A 502 -47.45 3.74 -1.61
N ASP A 503 -46.86 4.59 -2.45
CA ASP A 503 -47.40 5.89 -2.83
C ASP A 503 -48.75 5.76 -3.56
N ALA A 504 -48.88 4.77 -4.45
CA ALA A 504 -50.13 4.50 -5.15
C ALA A 504 -51.25 4.05 -4.20
N ILE A 505 -50.93 3.16 -3.24
CA ILE A 505 -51.88 2.75 -2.18
C ILE A 505 -52.39 3.99 -1.46
N LYS A 506 -51.48 4.80 -0.94
CA LYS A 506 -51.82 5.99 -0.16
C LYS A 506 -52.63 7.00 -0.96
N ALA A 507 -52.23 7.27 -2.20
CA ALA A 507 -52.94 8.22 -3.07
C ALA A 507 -54.37 7.78 -3.34
N LEU A 508 -54.60 6.48 -3.55
CA LEU A 508 -55.94 5.93 -3.75
C LEU A 508 -56.78 5.99 -2.47
N GLU A 509 -56.18 5.66 -1.32
CA GLU A 509 -56.84 5.75 -0.02
C GLU A 509 -57.26 7.18 0.36
N ASP A 510 -56.39 8.17 0.12
CA ASP A 510 -56.69 9.58 0.36
C ASP A 510 -57.88 10.06 -0.49
N VAL A 511 -58.02 9.54 -1.72
CA VAL A 511 -59.18 9.83 -2.58
C VAL A 511 -60.44 9.14 -2.06
N LEU A 512 -60.34 7.88 -1.63
CA LEU A 512 -61.46 7.15 -1.02
C LEU A 512 -62.01 7.87 0.23
N ASP A 513 -61.12 8.42 1.07
CA ASP A 513 -61.50 9.15 2.29
C ASP A 513 -62.10 10.53 2.00
N SER A 514 -61.83 11.10 0.83
CA SER A 514 -62.30 12.43 0.44
C SER A 514 -63.51 12.42 -0.49
N LEU A 515 -64.12 11.26 -0.74
CA LEU A 515 -65.32 11.14 -1.56
C LEU A 515 -66.52 11.93 -0.99
N GLU A 516 -67.14 12.75 -1.83
CA GLU A 516 -68.28 13.59 -1.44
C GLU A 516 -69.59 13.05 -2.01
N LEU A 517 -70.54 12.67 -1.14
CA LEU A 517 -71.87 12.19 -1.56
C LEU A 517 -72.70 13.29 -2.23
N THR A 518 -73.50 12.89 -3.21
CA THR A 518 -74.53 13.75 -3.81
C THR A 518 -75.64 14.06 -2.78
N LYS A 519 -76.05 15.34 -2.65
CA LYS A 519 -77.06 15.79 -1.66
C LYS A 519 -78.36 16.27 -2.33
N ILE A 520 -79.49 16.28 -1.61
CA ILE A 520 -80.73 16.98 -2.00
C ILE A 520 -80.44 18.48 -2.08
N THR A 521 -80.38 19.01 -3.29
CA THR A 521 -80.19 20.45 -3.53
C THR A 521 -81.41 21.03 -4.22
N PRO A 522 -82.15 21.94 -3.58
CA PRO A 522 -83.21 22.68 -4.23
C PRO A 522 -82.66 23.57 -5.35
N LYS A 523 -83.41 23.71 -6.45
CA LYS A 523 -83.05 24.63 -7.54
C LYS A 523 -83.04 26.08 -7.06
N ASP A 524 -82.18 26.90 -7.67
CA ASP A 524 -81.86 28.30 -7.29
C ASP A 524 -83.07 29.26 -7.21
N ASP A 525 -84.24 28.87 -7.71
CA ASP A 525 -85.49 29.63 -7.70
C ASP A 525 -86.58 29.07 -6.77
N SER A 526 -86.30 27.97 -6.05
CA SER A 526 -87.26 27.35 -5.15
C SER A 526 -87.24 27.98 -3.74
N ALA A 527 -88.41 28.15 -3.14
CA ALA A 527 -88.55 28.58 -1.73
C ALA A 527 -88.28 27.44 -0.73
N ILE A 528 -87.96 26.24 -1.23
CA ILE A 528 -87.68 25.05 -0.43
C ILE A 528 -86.30 25.20 0.22
N ILE A 529 -86.22 24.85 1.50
CA ILE A 529 -84.97 24.77 2.22
C ILE A 529 -84.79 23.33 2.69
N VAL A 530 -83.63 22.76 2.39
CA VAL A 530 -83.18 21.51 2.99
C VAL A 530 -82.38 21.88 4.23
N ASP A 531 -83.04 21.80 5.36
CA ASP A 531 -82.50 22.10 6.68
C ASP A 531 -81.67 20.90 7.17
N ARG A 532 -80.38 21.13 7.36
CA ARG A 532 -79.41 20.15 7.83
C ARG A 532 -78.87 20.63 9.17
N PRO A 533 -79.09 19.90 10.27
CA PRO A 533 -78.53 20.25 11.56
C PRO A 533 -76.99 20.18 11.52
N ASP A 534 -76.30 21.19 12.10
CA ASP A 534 -74.83 21.24 12.22
C ASP A 534 -74.24 20.18 13.17
N VAL A 535 -75.10 19.43 13.87
CA VAL A 535 -74.73 18.36 14.80
C VAL A 535 -75.12 17.02 14.20
N ASP A 536 -74.20 16.05 14.32
CA ASP A 536 -74.24 14.67 13.81
C ASP A 536 -75.54 13.94 14.22
N THR A 537 -76.62 14.23 13.51
CA THR A 537 -77.95 13.68 13.69
C THR A 537 -78.45 13.29 12.31
N ASP A 538 -78.91 12.05 12.16
CA ASP A 538 -79.32 11.45 10.87
C ASP A 538 -80.61 12.07 10.26
N TYR A 539 -81.01 13.26 10.69
CA TYR A 539 -82.27 13.90 10.30
C TYR A 539 -82.02 15.13 9.43
N THR A 540 -82.26 14.99 8.12
CA THR A 540 -82.44 16.13 7.22
C THR A 540 -83.92 16.49 7.13
N TYR A 541 -84.27 17.78 7.17
CA TYR A 541 -85.64 18.24 7.01
C TYR A 541 -85.83 19.05 5.74
N LEU A 542 -87.02 18.94 5.15
CA LEU A 542 -87.39 19.70 3.97
C LEU A 542 -88.56 20.61 4.31
N VAL A 543 -88.28 21.91 4.41
CA VAL A 543 -89.23 22.98 4.76
C VAL A 543 -89.41 23.91 3.57
N GLY A 544 -90.38 24.84 3.63
CA GLY A 544 -90.57 25.83 2.56
C GLY A 544 -91.43 25.34 1.39
N LEU A 545 -92.13 24.21 1.53
CA LEU A 545 -93.11 23.79 0.53
C LEU A 545 -94.25 24.81 0.46
N ASP A 546 -94.73 25.06 -0.75
CA ASP A 546 -95.89 25.92 -0.99
C ASP A 546 -97.17 25.11 -0.69
N PRO A 547 -98.02 25.50 0.29
CA PRO A 547 -99.23 24.76 0.63
C PRO A 547 -100.25 24.66 -0.52
N GLU A 548 -100.12 25.53 -1.54
CA GLU A 548 -100.98 25.51 -2.73
C GLU A 548 -100.34 24.77 -3.93
N ALA A 549 -99.07 24.36 -3.82
CA ALA A 549 -98.28 23.71 -4.89
C ALA A 549 -97.20 22.75 -4.32
N ASN A 550 -97.67 21.72 -3.63
CA ASN A 550 -96.88 20.70 -2.94
C ASN A 550 -97.17 19.27 -3.44
N SER A 551 -97.58 19.07 -4.69
CA SER A 551 -97.67 17.70 -5.23
C SER A 551 -96.30 17.04 -5.39
N VAL A 552 -96.25 15.72 -5.58
CA VAL A 552 -95.00 15.01 -5.89
C VAL A 552 -94.34 15.56 -7.16
N ASP A 553 -95.13 15.85 -8.20
CA ASP A 553 -94.64 16.46 -9.43
C ASP A 553 -94.05 17.86 -9.18
N ASP A 554 -94.68 18.67 -8.32
CA ASP A 554 -94.15 19.99 -7.92
C ASP A 554 -92.82 19.87 -7.17
N LEU A 555 -92.72 18.87 -6.28
CA LEU A 555 -91.51 18.64 -5.50
C LEU A 555 -90.37 18.13 -6.38
N LYS A 556 -90.65 17.19 -7.28
CA LYS A 556 -89.70 16.70 -8.29
C LYS A 556 -89.19 17.84 -9.17
N ALA A 557 -90.08 18.69 -9.67
CA ALA A 557 -89.70 19.82 -10.50
C ALA A 557 -88.68 20.75 -9.80
N LYS A 558 -88.79 20.91 -8.47
CA LYS A 558 -87.94 21.79 -7.65
C LYS A 558 -86.64 21.15 -7.16
N LEU A 559 -86.56 19.83 -7.07
CA LEU A 559 -85.46 19.11 -6.41
C LEU A 559 -84.70 18.12 -7.30
N GLU A 560 -85.29 17.65 -8.40
CA GLU A 560 -84.60 16.74 -9.33
C GLU A 560 -83.51 17.48 -10.11
N ASN A 561 -82.33 16.87 -10.17
CA ASN A 561 -81.21 17.34 -10.98
C ASN A 561 -80.86 16.32 -12.07
N ASP A 562 -79.84 16.60 -12.90
CA ASP A 562 -79.54 15.77 -14.07
C ASP A 562 -79.18 14.31 -13.69
N GLY A 563 -78.57 14.09 -12.52
CA GLY A 563 -78.20 12.76 -12.00
C GLY A 563 -79.15 12.17 -10.94
N THR A 564 -80.04 12.96 -10.36
CA THR A 564 -80.87 12.55 -9.22
C THR A 564 -82.36 12.64 -9.54
N THR A 565 -83.15 11.72 -8.98
CA THR A 565 -84.61 11.83 -8.96
C THR A 565 -85.10 11.81 -7.52
N ILE A 566 -86.35 12.22 -7.30
CA ILE A 566 -86.93 12.27 -5.97
C ILE A 566 -88.00 11.20 -5.83
N ILE A 567 -87.89 10.38 -4.79
CA ILE A 567 -88.98 9.50 -4.34
C ILE A 567 -89.60 10.11 -3.10
N VAL A 568 -90.93 10.19 -3.05
CA VAL A 568 -91.66 10.69 -1.90
C VAL A 568 -92.50 9.56 -1.31
N LEU A 569 -92.35 9.31 -0.01
CA LEU A 569 -93.05 8.25 0.70
C LEU A 569 -93.93 8.85 1.80
N ARG A 570 -95.14 8.34 1.98
CA ARG A 570 -96.00 8.61 3.14
C ARG A 570 -96.35 7.29 3.80
N ASN A 571 -95.98 7.12 5.07
CA ASN A 571 -96.16 5.85 5.81
C ASN A 571 -95.62 4.63 5.02
N ASP A 572 -94.40 4.75 4.49
CA ASP A 572 -93.72 3.74 3.66
C ASP A 572 -94.36 3.41 2.30
N VAL A 573 -95.38 4.18 1.87
CA VAL A 573 -96.01 4.05 0.54
C VAL A 573 -95.57 5.20 -0.35
N GLU A 574 -95.08 4.90 -1.55
CA GLU A 574 -94.68 5.90 -2.54
C GLU A 574 -95.89 6.68 -3.06
N LEU A 575 -95.75 8.01 -3.02
CA LEU A 575 -96.67 8.97 -3.61
C LEU A 575 -96.22 9.28 -5.04
N THR A 576 -97.16 9.54 -5.94
CA THR A 576 -96.89 9.80 -7.35
C THR A 576 -97.77 10.92 -7.92
N GLY A 577 -97.30 11.57 -8.98
CA GLY A 577 -98.10 12.53 -9.75
C GLY A 577 -98.62 13.70 -8.93
N ASP A 578 -99.95 13.87 -8.91
CA ASP A 578 -100.67 14.94 -8.25
C ASP A 578 -100.96 14.68 -6.76
N GLU A 579 -100.52 13.56 -6.20
CA GLU A 579 -100.63 13.29 -4.77
C GLU A 579 -99.86 14.35 -3.97
N LEU A 580 -100.50 14.91 -2.93
CA LEU A 580 -99.94 16.01 -2.15
C LEU A 580 -98.83 15.51 -1.22
N VAL A 581 -97.84 16.34 -0.96
CA VAL A 581 -96.73 16.05 -0.04
C VAL A 581 -96.91 16.87 1.22
N GLY A 582 -97.16 16.16 2.32
CA GLY A 582 -97.46 16.75 3.62
C GLY A 582 -96.39 16.47 4.66
N THR A 583 -96.59 17.00 5.86
CA THR A 583 -95.68 16.77 7.00
C THR A 583 -95.51 15.28 7.27
N GLY A 584 -94.27 14.87 7.54
CA GLY A 584 -93.91 13.47 7.79
C GLY A 584 -93.78 12.62 6.54
N CYS A 585 -93.97 13.17 5.33
CA CYS A 585 -93.54 12.51 4.11
C CYS A 585 -92.00 12.43 4.08
N ILE A 586 -91.47 11.32 3.59
CA ILE A 586 -90.03 11.09 3.43
C ILE A 586 -89.66 11.33 1.98
N VAL A 587 -88.75 12.26 1.76
CA VAL A 587 -88.20 12.64 0.46
C VAL A 587 -86.83 12.03 0.34
N LYS A 588 -86.68 11.08 -0.58
CA LYS A 588 -85.40 10.46 -0.89
C LYS A 588 -84.85 11.08 -2.17
N CYS A 589 -83.65 11.63 -2.10
CA CYS A 589 -82.84 11.84 -3.30
C CYS A 589 -82.20 10.51 -3.64
N VAL A 590 -82.56 10.00 -4.81
CA VAL A 590 -82.10 8.71 -5.29
C VAL A 590 -81.46 8.86 -6.66
N ALA A 591 -80.66 7.87 -7.04
CA ALA A 591 -80.10 7.82 -8.38
C ALA A 591 -81.23 7.75 -9.41
N LYS A 592 -81.12 8.56 -10.46
CA LYS A 592 -82.06 8.47 -11.59
C LYS A 592 -81.88 7.18 -12.39
N SER A 593 -80.67 6.62 -12.36
CA SER A 593 -80.29 5.35 -12.97
C SER A 593 -80.80 4.13 -12.19
N ASP A 594 -80.72 4.17 -10.86
CA ASP A 594 -81.16 3.12 -9.96
C ASP A 594 -81.80 3.70 -8.67
N PRO A 595 -83.13 3.74 -8.58
CA PRO A 595 -83.81 4.31 -7.43
C PRO A 595 -83.61 3.56 -6.09
N SER A 596 -82.94 2.40 -6.08
CA SER A 596 -82.54 1.71 -4.84
C SER A 596 -81.36 2.38 -4.12
N ILE A 597 -80.59 3.17 -4.87
CA ILE A 597 -79.47 3.96 -4.37
C ILE A 597 -80.01 5.27 -3.81
N VAL A 598 -79.88 5.44 -2.49
CA VAL A 598 -80.39 6.62 -1.77
C VAL A 598 -79.22 7.47 -1.34
N TYR A 599 -79.09 8.67 -1.91
CA TYR A 599 -78.00 9.58 -1.61
C TYR A 599 -78.25 10.41 -0.35
N GLU A 600 -79.47 10.90 -0.18
CA GLU A 600 -79.87 11.63 1.02
C GLU A 600 -81.38 11.45 1.25
N VAL A 601 -81.80 11.43 2.51
CA VAL A 601 -83.19 11.32 2.92
C VAL A 601 -83.56 12.53 3.75
N ALA A 602 -84.62 13.24 3.38
CA ALA A 602 -85.17 14.34 4.14
C ALA A 602 -86.62 14.06 4.56
N THR A 603 -87.02 14.50 5.75
CA THR A 603 -88.41 14.46 6.19
C THR A 603 -89.08 15.81 5.94
N VAL A 604 -90.24 15.81 5.29
CA VAL A 604 -91.00 17.02 4.98
C VAL A 604 -91.66 17.56 6.24
N VAL A 605 -91.57 18.87 6.41
CA VAL A 605 -92.32 19.63 7.40
C VAL A 605 -93.04 20.76 6.67
N LEU A 606 -94.36 20.60 6.53
CA LEU A 606 -95.26 21.59 5.97
C LEU A 606 -95.99 22.25 7.15
N TYR A 607 -95.56 23.45 7.55
CA TYR A 607 -96.09 24.12 8.72
C TYR A 607 -97.60 24.36 8.58
N GLY A 608 -98.35 23.82 9.53
CA GLY A 608 -99.81 23.84 9.57
C GLY A 608 -100.44 22.49 9.21
N ASP A 609 -99.81 21.67 8.37
CA ASP A 609 -100.26 20.30 8.11
C ASP A 609 -99.76 19.39 9.22
N VAL A 610 -100.64 19.00 10.14
CA VAL A 610 -100.28 18.22 11.34
C VAL A 610 -100.81 16.81 11.29
N ASN A 611 -101.62 16.49 10.28
CA ASN A 611 -102.10 15.15 10.01
C ASN A 611 -101.30 14.45 8.89
N GLY A 612 -100.51 15.22 8.13
CA GLY A 612 -99.59 14.75 7.08
C GLY A 612 -100.24 14.52 5.72
N ASP A 613 -101.47 15.00 5.50
CA ASP A 613 -102.20 14.77 4.26
C ASP A 613 -101.79 15.71 3.12
N GLY A 614 -100.99 16.74 3.40
CA GLY A 614 -100.53 17.74 2.45
C GLY A 614 -101.49 18.90 2.26
N LEU A 615 -102.58 18.97 3.03
CA LEU A 615 -103.47 20.12 3.11
C LEU A 615 -103.31 20.80 4.46
N ILE A 616 -103.63 22.09 4.51
CA ILE A 616 -103.73 22.84 5.76
C ILE A 616 -105.22 23.15 5.94
N ASP A 617 -105.93 22.31 6.68
CA ASP A 617 -107.40 22.35 6.73
C ASP A 617 -107.99 22.29 8.14
N ASP A 618 -109.32 22.21 8.21
CA ASP A 618 -110.05 22.20 9.48
C ASP A 618 -109.66 21.00 10.37
N ASN A 619 -109.24 19.87 9.79
CA ASN A 619 -108.81 18.69 10.53
C ASN A 619 -107.50 18.98 11.27
N ASP A 620 -106.55 19.62 10.62
CA ASP A 620 -105.30 20.06 11.23
C ASP A 620 -105.56 21.03 12.38
N TYR A 621 -106.41 22.02 12.13
CA TYR A 621 -106.83 22.97 13.17
C TYR A 621 -107.45 22.25 14.38
N GLN A 622 -108.29 21.23 14.16
CA GLN A 622 -108.84 20.44 15.28
C GLN A 622 -107.76 19.65 16.02
N ASN A 623 -106.77 19.10 15.33
CA ASN A 623 -105.68 18.33 15.94
C ASN A 623 -104.77 19.23 16.79
N ILE A 624 -104.41 20.42 16.30
CA ILE A 624 -103.65 21.42 17.08
C ILE A 624 -104.47 21.85 18.30
N LYS A 625 -105.73 22.25 18.10
CA LYS A 625 -106.62 22.73 19.16
C LYS A 625 -106.87 21.67 20.24
N SER A 626 -107.05 20.42 19.84
CA SER A 626 -107.25 19.29 20.75
C SER A 626 -106.03 19.09 21.65
N THR A 627 -104.84 19.16 21.05
CA THR A 627 -103.56 19.01 21.76
C THR A 627 -103.29 20.20 22.68
N ALA A 628 -103.50 21.45 22.20
CA ALA A 628 -103.23 22.68 22.94
C ALA A 628 -104.17 22.94 24.13
N PHE A 629 -105.46 22.60 24.03
CA PHE A 629 -106.46 23.01 25.02
C PHE A 629 -107.20 21.88 25.73
N VAL A 630 -107.35 20.73 25.09
CA VAL A 630 -108.24 19.65 25.54
C VAL A 630 -107.45 18.53 26.23
N GLY A 631 -106.12 18.55 26.15
CA GLY A 631 -105.23 17.55 26.76
C GLY A 631 -105.31 16.17 26.12
N ALA A 632 -106.08 16.02 25.04
CA ALA A 632 -106.06 14.86 24.17
C ALA A 632 -104.83 15.03 23.27
N ARG A 633 -103.74 14.32 23.59
CA ARG A 633 -102.48 14.31 22.85
C ARG A 633 -102.66 13.73 21.44
N ALA A 634 -103.35 14.46 20.56
CA ALA A 634 -103.57 14.09 19.16
C ALA A 634 -102.28 14.24 18.36
N ILE A 635 -101.44 15.20 18.72
CA ILE A 635 -100.09 15.39 18.19
C ILE A 635 -99.10 15.00 19.29
N THR A 636 -98.16 14.12 18.94
CA THR A 636 -97.15 13.63 19.89
C THR A 636 -96.00 14.63 19.98
N PRO A 637 -95.59 15.09 21.18
CA PRO A 637 -94.43 15.98 21.34
C PRO A 637 -93.17 15.42 20.68
N ASP A 638 -92.27 16.31 20.25
CA ASP A 638 -90.97 15.98 19.64
C ASP A 638 -91.06 15.15 18.33
N THR A 639 -92.21 15.19 17.65
CA THR A 639 -92.39 14.64 16.29
C THR A 639 -92.40 15.73 15.24
N VAL A 640 -92.17 15.37 13.97
CA VAL A 640 -92.28 16.33 12.84
C VAL A 640 -93.65 16.99 12.74
N TYR A 641 -94.72 16.29 13.15
CA TYR A 641 -96.06 16.85 13.24
C TYR A 641 -96.20 17.89 14.35
N TYR A 642 -95.47 17.74 15.45
CA TYR A 642 -95.39 18.76 16.50
C TYR A 642 -94.64 19.99 16.01
N PHE A 643 -93.56 19.81 15.26
CA PHE A 643 -92.83 20.92 14.64
C PHE A 643 -93.68 21.67 13.61
N ALA A 644 -94.45 20.94 12.78
CA ALA A 644 -95.39 21.57 11.86
C ALA A 644 -96.54 22.30 12.57
N ALA A 645 -96.91 21.85 13.78
CA ALA A 645 -97.97 22.45 14.59
C ALA A 645 -97.53 23.70 15.36
N ASP A 646 -96.25 23.81 15.69
CA ASP A 646 -95.64 24.93 16.41
C ASP A 646 -95.37 26.10 15.47
N LEU A 647 -96.45 26.79 15.10
CA LEU A 647 -96.45 27.83 14.07
C LEU A 647 -95.84 29.14 14.56
N ASN A 648 -95.74 29.36 15.87
CA ASN A 648 -95.05 30.53 16.42
C ASN A 648 -93.57 30.23 16.77
N GLY A 649 -93.15 28.97 16.76
CA GLY A 649 -91.79 28.51 17.03
C GLY A 649 -91.37 28.59 18.50
N ASP A 650 -92.33 28.65 19.44
CA ASP A 650 -92.07 28.76 20.87
C ASP A 650 -91.94 27.40 21.58
N LYS A 651 -92.05 26.30 20.81
CA LYS A 651 -91.99 24.90 21.25
C LYS A 651 -93.17 24.45 22.09
N THR A 652 -94.24 25.25 22.18
CA THR A 652 -95.40 24.99 23.02
C THR A 652 -96.69 25.17 22.23
N LEU A 653 -97.39 24.06 21.94
CA LEU A 653 -98.69 24.15 21.27
C LEU A 653 -99.74 24.84 22.15
N ASP A 654 -100.14 26.04 21.75
CA ASP A 654 -101.08 26.86 22.52
C ASP A 654 -102.13 27.59 21.65
N ALA A 655 -102.74 28.64 22.22
CA ALA A 655 -103.75 29.44 21.55
C ALA A 655 -103.22 30.18 20.32
N PHE A 656 -101.95 30.55 20.32
CA PHE A 656 -101.32 31.30 19.25
C PHE A 656 -101.10 30.41 18.03
N ASP A 657 -100.73 29.14 18.18
CA ASP A 657 -100.62 28.22 17.05
C ASP A 657 -101.96 27.99 16.37
N CYS A 658 -103.02 27.76 17.16
CA CYS A 658 -104.38 27.67 16.63
C CYS A 658 -104.77 28.95 15.88
N TYR A 659 -104.42 30.12 16.44
CA TYR A 659 -104.71 31.41 15.80
C TYR A 659 -103.98 31.55 14.47
N ILE A 660 -102.68 31.25 14.42
CA ILE A 660 -101.86 31.35 13.22
C ILE A 660 -102.37 30.35 12.16
N HIS A 661 -102.66 29.11 12.54
CA HIS A 661 -103.25 28.11 11.65
C HIS A 661 -104.56 28.59 11.01
N ASN A 662 -105.47 29.13 11.83
CA ASN A 662 -106.73 29.67 11.32
C ASN A 662 -106.52 30.90 10.41
N CYS A 663 -105.48 31.70 10.66
CA CYS A 663 -105.09 32.78 9.76
C CYS A 663 -104.55 32.27 8.41
N ILE A 664 -103.83 31.15 8.41
CA ILE A 664 -103.37 30.47 7.19
C ILE A 664 -104.59 30.00 6.37
N MET A 665 -105.54 29.27 7.00
CA MET A 665 -106.75 28.78 6.32
C MET A 665 -107.64 29.90 5.74
N LEU A 666 -107.70 31.06 6.40
CA LEU A 666 -108.49 32.21 5.96
C LEU A 666 -107.77 33.09 4.92
N GLY A 667 -106.57 32.69 4.47
CA GLY A 667 -105.75 33.44 3.51
C GLY A 667 -105.32 34.83 4.01
N CYS A 668 -105.35 35.04 5.33
CA CYS A 668 -105.18 36.36 5.94
C CYS A 668 -103.70 36.68 6.27
N ASN A 669 -102.82 35.67 6.30
CA ASN A 669 -101.37 35.81 6.46
C ASN A 669 -100.66 34.73 5.62
N SER A 670 -99.78 35.12 4.69
CA SER A 670 -98.86 34.19 4.03
C SER A 670 -97.76 33.82 5.04
N PHE A 671 -98.01 32.80 5.86
CA PHE A 671 -97.00 32.27 6.79
C PHE A 671 -95.77 31.81 6.02
N ASN A 672 -94.57 32.10 6.55
CA ASN A 672 -93.34 31.69 5.90
C ASN A 672 -93.11 30.19 6.15
N GLN A 673 -93.27 29.37 5.13
CA GLN A 673 -93.04 27.93 5.21
C GLN A 673 -91.55 27.58 5.33
N GLY A 674 -90.63 28.49 4.99
CA GLY A 674 -89.18 28.29 5.00
C GLY A 674 -88.51 28.59 6.35
N VAL A 675 -89.20 28.34 7.47
CA VAL A 675 -88.60 28.44 8.80
C VAL A 675 -87.75 27.20 9.03
N ILE A 676 -86.49 27.41 9.40
CA ILE A 676 -85.51 26.35 9.68
C ILE A 676 -85.75 25.86 11.11
N LEU A 677 -85.75 24.54 11.31
CA LEU A 677 -85.97 23.91 12.62
C LEU A 677 -84.73 23.99 13.49
N PHE A 678 -83.54 23.88 12.88
CA PHE A 678 -82.25 23.90 13.56
C PHE A 678 -81.43 25.10 13.10
N ARG A 679 -81.40 26.15 13.92
CA ARG A 679 -80.50 27.30 13.75
C ARG A 679 -80.07 27.89 15.08
#